data_AF-A0A8B9VRN5-F1
#
_entry.id   AF-A0A8B9VRN5-F1
#
_cell.length_a   1.000
_cell.length_b   1.000
_cell.length_c   1.000
_cell.angle_alpha   90.00
_cell.angle_beta   90.00
_cell.angle_gamma   90.00
#
_symmetry.space_group_name_H-M   'P 1'
#
loop_
_entity.id
_entity.type
_entity.pdbx_description
1 polymer ?
#
loop_
_entity_poly.entity_id
_entity_poly.type
_entity_poly.pdbx_seq_one_letter_code
_entity_poly.pdbx_strand_id
1 'polypeptide(L)'
;MPAEPGPVPAGGPRPCPPPGDFHSEQQYQQQKFSHQSSGPPYRKDQYFPREQNRGERGRGRGGWQGGHQSASEEIPRYITVSTFAEARAAEMKAMLKAVTQKSSNSLVFQTLPRQMRRRAMSHNIKRLPRRLQEMARKEAEKAVHQKKEQSKTKCRKARRRHVNLVAEFNRRQRKNIWLETHIWHAKRFHMVKKWGYCLGNSPTEKCYRACYRAMTNHCLLQDLSYYCCLELTGKENELLKQLARICSVDTGLTFRVARCLSGRFQGSLNLYRADRYPEDALGPVTFIWKPRDGSEKRQLWIWMHPALKQDILNELKEIFQCSEPEKVYIPEPATTSAQEEEQMDVVLSLGKKRKKEDKEGEKAVPVKKIIGDGTRDPLQSYSWISQTTGVVISDRTMEILRYRLIGPLSHCVLTETLKAASLQTMADSESELNNWWVENCKDSEKVSLHQRQTAIFELLEGISSPSQMPPGTILGLTVGDPRVNLPKKKRKAMPDPEKYQDNDKVRQLYLEGVPVECAHSFIWDQDICKNVTENKISEQDLNQMRAQLLVPGSQLDLGPCESKIPILLVQQPGKMAGEDRPGWGSGWDIYLPKGWGMAFWIPFIYRGVRVGGLQEAAKHSEYQRTPHTPNDFPDCPAGMQFAKELEATLLEKFKRRPPAKRANYIKLGTLSPFICPWEQLTKNWEGRMNASEEFICPSSPDAEHCATEGNGFCDPEPEVVKEASPETGEVEETMEITSSEGAVKREGDPGSQNFGEGDETLTRGFVVLRSKKLLMQVAAWCYPTSGKDRRIRLISRLGQKEMTEDVFLPILMRYPRALVWVSLSLLRKGNPELHAMICIPTEDDLLHLSKDKLFCGPQEPKHRDIFKHRKKKKMEKEEEKDNVEALESDSPSVLDEETTEEHEDLILGLWPDTLPDVTSHCSRTLLGYVTRGDFSLAVGCGEALGFVSLTGLLYMLHGQPADKKGLVLLRTPASLQYRFARLTIEV
;
A
#
# COMPACT_ATOMS: atom_id res chain seq x y z
N MET A 1 -13.18 -68.29 -45.69
CA MET A 1 -12.01 -69.19 -45.82
C MET A 1 -11.22 -69.14 -44.52
N PRO A 2 -10.66 -70.27 -44.04
CA PRO A 2 -10.66 -70.54 -42.60
C PRO A 2 -9.28 -70.74 -41.95
N ALA A 3 -9.22 -70.55 -40.63
CA ALA A 3 -8.33 -71.26 -39.72
C ALA A 3 -8.95 -71.24 -38.31
N GLU A 4 -9.10 -72.41 -37.68
CA GLU A 4 -9.52 -72.56 -36.27
C GLU A 4 -8.28 -72.88 -35.38
N PRO A 5 -8.33 -73.65 -34.26
CA PRO A 5 -8.39 -73.04 -32.93
C PRO A 5 -7.28 -73.53 -31.96
N GLY A 6 -7.30 -73.04 -30.71
CA GLY A 6 -6.50 -73.58 -29.60
C GLY A 6 -7.13 -73.27 -28.23
N PRO A 7 -7.01 -74.13 -27.18
CA PRO A 7 -8.12 -74.30 -26.22
C PRO A 7 -7.83 -73.97 -24.73
N VAL A 8 -8.92 -74.01 -23.95
CA VAL A 8 -9.00 -73.85 -22.47
C VAL A 8 -8.69 -75.17 -21.73
N PRO A 9 -8.36 -75.15 -20.42
CA PRO A 9 -9.33 -75.59 -19.38
C PRO A 9 -9.29 -74.74 -18.08
N ALA A 10 -10.44 -74.38 -17.46
CA ALA A 10 -11.23 -75.09 -16.41
C ALA A 10 -10.64 -74.99 -14.97
N GLY A 11 -11.42 -74.94 -13.88
CA GLY A 11 -12.89 -75.09 -13.71
C GLY A 11 -13.46 -74.48 -12.40
N GLY A 12 -14.74 -74.75 -12.09
CA GLY A 12 -15.50 -74.18 -10.94
C GLY A 12 -15.60 -75.10 -9.69
N PRO A 13 -16.70 -75.15 -8.89
CA PRO A 13 -18.10 -74.77 -9.22
C PRO A 13 -18.90 -73.98 -8.13
N ARG A 14 -20.25 -73.97 -8.27
CA ARG A 14 -21.31 -73.21 -7.53
C ARG A 14 -21.73 -73.84 -6.17
N PRO A 15 -22.56 -73.18 -5.30
CA PRO A 15 -24.02 -73.00 -5.47
C PRO A 15 -24.58 -71.58 -5.12
N CYS A 16 -25.91 -71.39 -5.21
CA CYS A 16 -26.62 -70.09 -5.15
C CYS A 16 -27.73 -70.04 -4.02
N PRO A 17 -28.88 -69.33 -4.16
CA PRO A 17 -29.29 -68.11 -3.40
C PRO A 17 -30.57 -68.37 -2.53
N PRO A 18 -31.56 -67.47 -2.25
CA PRO A 18 -31.74 -65.99 -2.37
C PRO A 18 -32.25 -65.38 -1.02
N PRO A 19 -33.10 -64.32 -0.91
CA PRO A 19 -33.49 -63.20 -1.80
C PRO A 19 -33.27 -61.80 -1.16
N GLY A 20 -33.58 -60.71 -1.90
CA GLY A 20 -33.49 -59.34 -1.36
C GLY A 20 -33.67 -58.20 -2.39
N ASP A 21 -34.86 -58.08 -2.97
CA ASP A 21 -35.24 -57.04 -3.96
C ASP A 21 -35.27 -55.60 -3.35
N PHE A 22 -35.33 -54.47 -4.07
CA PHE A 22 -35.76 -54.22 -5.47
C PHE A 22 -34.90 -53.15 -6.19
N HIS A 23 -35.17 -52.98 -7.49
CA HIS A 23 -34.32 -52.30 -8.49
C HIS A 23 -34.45 -50.77 -8.60
N SER A 24 -33.42 -50.19 -9.25
CA SER A 24 -33.42 -48.86 -9.87
C SER A 24 -33.45 -48.95 -11.40
N GLU A 25 -34.08 -47.98 -12.07
CA GLU A 25 -33.99 -47.74 -13.52
C GLU A 25 -33.91 -46.22 -13.81
N GLN A 26 -33.27 -45.71 -14.86
CA GLN A 26 -32.29 -46.31 -15.79
C GLN A 26 -31.39 -45.19 -16.37
N GLN A 27 -30.23 -45.56 -16.95
CA GLN A 27 -29.43 -44.69 -17.82
C GLN A 27 -28.96 -45.47 -19.06
N TYR A 28 -29.09 -44.85 -20.25
CA TYR A 28 -28.26 -45.10 -21.43
C TYR A 28 -27.90 -43.72 -22.01
N GLN A 29 -26.66 -43.30 -22.29
CA GLN A 29 -25.38 -43.93 -22.72
C GLN A 29 -25.21 -43.98 -24.25
N GLN A 30 -24.18 -43.28 -24.76
CA GLN A 30 -23.45 -43.60 -25.99
C GLN A 30 -22.08 -42.90 -26.02
N GLN A 31 -21.22 -43.22 -27.01
CA GLN A 31 -19.75 -43.16 -26.90
C GLN A 31 -19.04 -42.22 -27.90
N LYS A 32 -17.70 -42.15 -27.79
CA LYS A 32 -16.74 -41.58 -28.76
C LYS A 32 -16.58 -42.56 -29.96
N PHE A 33 -16.07 -42.22 -31.16
CA PHE A 33 -14.76 -41.60 -31.44
C PHE A 33 -14.62 -40.95 -32.85
N SER A 34 -13.82 -39.88 -32.88
CA SER A 34 -12.92 -39.33 -33.93
C SER A 34 -12.97 -39.74 -35.41
N HIS A 35 -12.79 -38.74 -36.29
CA HIS A 35 -11.74 -38.73 -37.34
C HIS A 35 -11.15 -37.30 -37.49
N GLN A 36 -10.11 -37.13 -38.33
CA GLN A 36 -9.17 -35.98 -38.33
C GLN A 36 -9.32 -35.04 -39.55
N SER A 37 -8.86 -33.79 -39.42
CA SER A 37 -7.98 -33.15 -40.44
C SER A 37 -7.45 -31.76 -40.02
N SER A 38 -6.32 -31.41 -40.64
CA SER A 38 -5.57 -30.14 -40.69
C SER A 38 -6.22 -28.83 -40.17
N GLY A 39 -5.47 -28.10 -39.33
CA GLY A 39 -5.62 -26.66 -39.13
C GLY A 39 -4.32 -25.90 -39.45
N PRO A 40 -4.35 -24.79 -40.21
CA PRO A 40 -3.23 -23.84 -40.34
C PRO A 40 -3.39 -22.60 -39.42
N PRO A 41 -2.32 -21.78 -39.24
CA PRO A 41 -2.21 -20.86 -38.10
C PRO A 41 -2.13 -19.36 -38.50
N TYR A 42 -1.72 -18.52 -37.53
CA TYR A 42 -1.38 -17.09 -37.63
C TYR A 42 -2.51 -16.08 -37.87
N ARG A 43 -2.57 -15.09 -36.96
CA ARG A 43 -2.89 -13.70 -37.33
C ARG A 43 -1.64 -12.85 -37.09
N LYS A 44 -1.10 -12.28 -38.17
CA LYS A 44 -0.08 -11.22 -38.09
C LYS A 44 -0.72 -9.93 -37.59
N ASP A 45 0.11 -9.06 -37.02
CA ASP A 45 -0.22 -7.65 -36.84
C ASP A 45 -0.46 -6.97 -38.20
N GLN A 46 -1.37 -5.99 -38.23
CA GLN A 46 -1.27 -4.87 -39.15
C GLN A 46 -1.48 -3.58 -38.38
N TYR A 47 -0.54 -2.64 -38.57
CA TYR A 47 -0.66 -1.27 -38.11
C TYR A 47 -1.81 -0.57 -38.87
N PHE A 48 -2.46 0.40 -38.23
CA PHE A 48 -3.16 1.45 -38.96
C PHE A 48 -2.18 2.59 -39.28
N PRO A 49 -1.88 2.88 -40.55
CA PRO A 49 -1.27 4.16 -40.93
C PRO A 49 -2.25 5.29 -40.63
N ARG A 50 -1.72 6.46 -40.25
CA ARG A 50 -2.50 7.66 -39.91
C ARG A 50 -2.21 8.74 -40.94
N GLU A 51 -2.92 8.77 -42.05
CA GLU A 51 -2.76 9.86 -43.03
C GLU A 51 -4.04 10.42 -43.66
N GLN A 52 -4.02 11.75 -43.70
CA GLN A 52 -4.53 12.68 -44.72
C GLN A 52 -5.97 12.54 -45.25
N ASN A 53 -6.77 13.56 -44.92
CA ASN A 53 -7.95 13.94 -45.68
C ASN A 53 -7.57 14.34 -47.12
N ARG A 54 -7.93 13.53 -48.11
CA ARG A 54 -8.36 14.00 -49.43
C ARG A 54 -9.64 13.28 -49.82
N GLY A 55 -10.66 14.03 -50.21
CA GLY A 55 -12.00 13.50 -50.46
C GLY A 55 -12.22 13.16 -51.93
N GLU A 56 -12.70 11.95 -52.20
CA GLU A 56 -13.21 11.55 -53.51
C GLU A 56 -14.53 10.78 -53.39
N ARG A 57 -15.39 10.87 -54.41
CA ARG A 57 -16.83 10.58 -54.27
C ARG A 57 -17.20 9.15 -54.69
N GLY A 58 -17.03 8.19 -53.78
CA GLY A 58 -17.56 6.82 -53.95
C GLY A 58 -19.02 6.70 -53.47
N ARG A 59 -19.93 6.15 -54.30
CA ARG A 59 -21.36 6.02 -53.94
C ARG A 59 -21.65 4.73 -53.16
N GLY A 60 -22.26 4.87 -51.98
CA GLY A 60 -22.91 3.77 -51.25
C GLY A 60 -24.21 4.24 -50.60
N ARG A 61 -25.37 3.79 -51.12
CA ARG A 61 -26.70 4.07 -50.52
C ARG A 61 -26.99 3.06 -49.40
N GLY A 62 -27.76 3.47 -48.39
CA GLY A 62 -28.22 2.52 -47.36
C GLY A 62 -28.78 3.09 -46.04
N GLY A 63 -28.83 4.42 -45.86
CA GLY A 63 -29.40 5.03 -44.65
C GLY A 63 -30.83 5.51 -44.85
N TRP A 64 -31.79 4.95 -44.10
CA TRP A 64 -33.16 5.47 -44.01
C TRP A 64 -33.20 6.62 -42.98
N GLN A 65 -33.22 7.86 -43.45
CA GLN A 65 -33.62 9.03 -42.65
C GLN A 65 -34.98 9.53 -43.13
N GLY A 66 -35.91 9.73 -42.20
CA GLY A 66 -37.24 10.24 -42.51
C GLY A 66 -37.21 11.73 -42.85
N GLY A 67 -37.34 12.05 -44.13
CA GLY A 67 -37.60 13.39 -44.64
C GLY A 67 -38.64 13.30 -45.76
N HIS A 68 -39.70 14.11 -45.69
CA HIS A 68 -40.82 14.02 -46.63
C HIS A 68 -40.43 14.47 -48.05
N GLN A 69 -40.31 13.51 -48.97
CA GLN A 69 -40.65 13.70 -50.38
C GLN A 69 -41.44 12.48 -50.86
N SER A 70 -42.56 12.72 -51.54
CA SER A 70 -43.54 11.70 -51.91
C SER A 70 -43.11 10.93 -53.16
N ALA A 71 -42.17 9.99 -53.00
CA ALA A 71 -41.87 8.96 -53.99
C ALA A 71 -42.53 7.64 -53.59
N SER A 72 -43.28 7.03 -54.52
CA SER A 72 -43.90 5.73 -54.31
C SER A 72 -42.88 4.60 -54.45
N GLU A 73 -42.25 4.21 -53.34
CA GLU A 73 -41.52 2.94 -53.30
C GLU A 73 -42.51 1.77 -53.41
N GLU A 74 -42.50 1.07 -54.55
CA GLU A 74 -43.23 -0.20 -54.67
C GLU A 74 -42.76 -1.18 -53.59
N ILE A 75 -43.71 -1.76 -52.85
CA ILE A 75 -43.42 -2.82 -51.89
C ILE A 75 -42.74 -3.98 -52.66
N PRO A 76 -41.52 -4.42 -52.28
CA PRO A 76 -40.81 -5.46 -53.02
C PRO A 76 -41.63 -6.73 -53.14
N ARG A 77 -41.95 -7.12 -54.38
CA ARG A 77 -42.83 -8.26 -54.71
C ARG A 77 -42.22 -9.64 -54.35
N TYR A 78 -40.97 -9.65 -53.89
CA TYR A 78 -40.20 -10.85 -53.53
C TYR A 78 -39.21 -10.51 -52.41
N ILE A 79 -39.13 -11.38 -51.40
CA ILE A 79 -38.22 -11.23 -50.25
C ILE A 79 -36.93 -12.02 -50.53
N THR A 80 -35.77 -11.42 -50.29
CA THR A 80 -34.49 -12.15 -50.27
C THR A 80 -34.41 -12.98 -49.00
N VAL A 81 -34.79 -14.26 -49.10
CA VAL A 81 -35.02 -15.15 -47.95
C VAL A 81 -33.79 -15.28 -47.05
N SER A 82 -32.59 -15.36 -47.61
CA SER A 82 -31.32 -15.40 -46.84
C SER A 82 -31.14 -14.17 -45.97
N THR A 83 -31.13 -12.98 -46.56
CA THR A 83 -30.94 -11.70 -45.86
C THR A 83 -32.00 -11.48 -44.77
N PHE A 84 -33.26 -11.86 -45.04
CA PHE A 84 -34.33 -11.81 -44.05
C PHE A 84 -34.11 -12.81 -42.91
N ALA A 85 -33.77 -14.06 -43.22
CA ALA A 85 -33.52 -15.10 -42.22
C ALA A 85 -32.30 -14.78 -41.34
N GLU A 86 -31.22 -14.24 -41.91
CA GLU A 86 -30.03 -13.79 -41.19
C GLU A 86 -30.36 -12.63 -40.23
N ALA A 87 -31.09 -11.61 -40.71
CA ALA A 87 -31.54 -10.50 -39.88
C ALA A 87 -32.44 -10.99 -38.72
N ARG A 88 -33.45 -11.81 -39.00
CA ARG A 88 -34.34 -12.38 -37.96
C ARG A 88 -33.58 -13.31 -37.00
N ALA A 89 -32.63 -14.10 -37.47
CA ALA A 89 -31.79 -14.93 -36.60
C ALA A 89 -30.91 -14.08 -35.68
N ALA A 90 -30.35 -12.97 -36.17
CA ALA A 90 -29.60 -12.01 -35.35
C ALA A 90 -30.49 -11.32 -34.30
N GLU A 91 -31.66 -10.84 -34.70
CA GLU A 91 -32.67 -10.25 -33.81
C GLU A 91 -33.13 -11.24 -32.73
N MET A 92 -33.57 -12.44 -33.10
CA MET A 92 -34.02 -13.48 -32.16
C MET A 92 -32.92 -13.87 -31.19
N LYS A 93 -31.68 -14.02 -31.66
CA LYS A 93 -30.51 -14.33 -30.82
C LYS A 93 -30.17 -13.17 -29.87
N ALA A 94 -30.34 -11.92 -30.28
CA ALA A 94 -30.16 -10.74 -29.44
C ALA A 94 -31.28 -10.63 -28.38
N MET A 95 -32.55 -10.78 -28.80
CA MET A 95 -33.72 -10.75 -27.92
C MET A 95 -33.67 -11.87 -26.88
N LEU A 96 -33.45 -13.13 -27.29
CA LEU A 96 -33.33 -14.27 -26.38
C LEU A 96 -32.21 -14.03 -25.36
N LYS A 97 -31.02 -13.61 -25.80
CA LYS A 97 -29.90 -13.28 -24.91
C LYS A 97 -30.26 -12.16 -23.92
N ALA A 98 -30.95 -11.11 -24.36
CA ALA A 98 -31.36 -10.00 -23.51
C ALA A 98 -32.45 -10.40 -22.49
N VAL A 99 -33.40 -11.25 -22.90
CA VAL A 99 -34.43 -11.81 -22.01
C VAL A 99 -33.82 -12.77 -21.01
N THR A 100 -33.04 -13.77 -21.43
CA THR A 100 -32.38 -14.74 -20.54
C THR A 100 -31.48 -14.05 -19.53
N GLN A 101 -30.75 -12.98 -19.90
CA GLN A 101 -29.92 -12.24 -18.94
C GLN A 101 -30.72 -11.50 -17.85
N LYS A 102 -31.94 -11.04 -18.16
CA LYS A 102 -32.84 -10.38 -17.18
C LYS A 102 -33.70 -11.37 -16.40
N SER A 103 -34.06 -12.48 -17.03
CA SER A 103 -35.06 -13.47 -16.58
C SER A 103 -34.43 -14.78 -16.06
N SER A 104 -33.11 -14.87 -15.91
CA SER A 104 -32.38 -16.13 -15.61
C SER A 104 -32.73 -16.81 -14.27
N ASN A 105 -33.62 -16.23 -13.47
CA ASN A 105 -33.98 -16.69 -12.13
C ASN A 105 -35.46 -16.38 -11.90
N SER A 106 -36.26 -17.38 -11.50
CA SER A 106 -37.70 -17.27 -11.28
C SER A 106 -38.13 -16.49 -10.03
N LEU A 107 -37.18 -15.91 -9.28
CA LEU A 107 -37.41 -15.33 -7.95
C LEU A 107 -36.99 -13.86 -7.91
N VAL A 108 -37.89 -12.97 -7.47
CA VAL A 108 -37.76 -11.49 -7.46
C VAL A 108 -36.47 -11.01 -6.78
N PHE A 109 -36.05 -11.70 -5.72
CA PHE A 109 -34.83 -11.35 -4.98
C PHE A 109 -33.53 -11.58 -5.78
N GLN A 110 -33.60 -12.30 -6.90
CA GLN A 110 -32.49 -12.55 -7.82
C GLN A 110 -32.45 -11.59 -9.01
N THR A 111 -33.55 -10.92 -9.36
CA THR A 111 -33.57 -9.88 -10.41
C THR A 111 -32.63 -8.71 -10.09
N LEU A 112 -32.29 -8.50 -8.81
CA LEU A 112 -31.34 -7.47 -8.36
C LEU A 112 -29.89 -7.74 -8.79
N PRO A 113 -29.13 -6.71 -9.21
CA PRO A 113 -27.69 -6.81 -9.46
C PRO A 113 -26.92 -7.36 -8.25
N ARG A 114 -25.89 -8.19 -8.49
CA ARG A 114 -25.17 -8.95 -7.44
C ARG A 114 -24.72 -8.06 -6.25
N GLN A 115 -24.12 -6.90 -6.51
CA GLN A 115 -23.68 -5.92 -5.50
C GLN A 115 -24.82 -5.32 -4.64
N MET A 116 -26.07 -5.37 -5.12
CA MET A 116 -27.27 -4.90 -4.38
C MET A 116 -27.96 -6.00 -3.57
N ARG A 117 -27.80 -7.28 -3.93
CA ARG A 117 -28.44 -8.42 -3.23
C ARG A 117 -28.01 -8.47 -1.76
N ARG A 118 -28.93 -8.85 -0.85
CA ARG A 118 -28.67 -9.03 0.59
C ARG A 118 -29.25 -10.35 1.07
N ARG A 119 -28.47 -11.18 1.77
CA ARG A 119 -28.91 -12.51 2.26
C ARG A 119 -30.17 -12.48 3.13
N ALA A 120 -30.46 -11.36 3.79
CA ALA A 120 -31.62 -11.19 4.65
C ALA A 120 -32.93 -10.78 3.93
N MET A 121 -32.97 -10.72 2.59
CA MET A 121 -34.17 -10.32 1.84
C MET A 121 -35.32 -11.34 1.95
N SER A 122 -34.99 -12.64 2.07
CA SER A 122 -35.97 -13.73 2.31
C SER A 122 -36.69 -13.60 3.66
N HIS A 123 -35.97 -13.22 4.72
CA HIS A 123 -36.54 -13.10 6.07
C HIS A 123 -37.08 -11.69 6.39
N ASN A 124 -36.76 -10.68 5.56
CA ASN A 124 -37.19 -9.31 5.78
C ASN A 124 -37.32 -8.57 4.45
N ILE A 125 -38.55 -8.55 3.94
CA ILE A 125 -38.94 -7.90 2.68
C ILE A 125 -38.56 -6.41 2.64
N LYS A 126 -38.49 -5.72 3.79
CA LYS A 126 -38.03 -4.31 3.87
C LYS A 126 -36.55 -4.10 3.48
N ARG A 127 -35.81 -5.17 3.13
CA ARG A 127 -34.47 -5.11 2.53
C ARG A 127 -34.47 -5.02 0.99
N LEU A 128 -35.62 -5.21 0.35
CA LEU A 128 -35.81 -4.97 -1.09
C LEU A 128 -36.24 -3.50 -1.36
N PRO A 129 -35.95 -2.93 -2.55
CA PRO A 129 -36.56 -1.66 -2.98
C PRO A 129 -38.08 -1.74 -3.01
N ARG A 130 -38.81 -0.66 -2.67
CA ARG A 130 -40.29 -0.67 -2.50
C ARG A 130 -41.04 -1.38 -3.65
N ARG A 131 -40.75 -1.04 -4.91
CA ARG A 131 -41.35 -1.67 -6.12
C ARG A 131 -41.19 -3.20 -6.22
N LEU A 132 -40.19 -3.79 -5.55
CA LEU A 132 -39.99 -5.24 -5.49
C LEU A 132 -40.59 -5.89 -4.24
N GLN A 133 -41.03 -5.09 -3.25
CA GLN A 133 -41.61 -5.62 -2.01
C GLN A 133 -43.00 -6.23 -2.23
N GLU A 134 -43.81 -5.67 -3.12
CA GLU A 134 -45.15 -6.18 -3.44
C GLU A 134 -45.09 -7.57 -4.10
N MET A 135 -44.22 -7.75 -5.10
CA MET A 135 -44.01 -9.05 -5.72
C MET A 135 -43.40 -10.06 -4.73
N ALA A 136 -42.45 -9.64 -3.88
CA ALA A 136 -41.87 -10.49 -2.85
C ALA A 136 -42.84 -10.85 -1.70
N ARG A 137 -43.91 -10.07 -1.47
CA ARG A 137 -45.02 -10.48 -0.59
C ARG A 137 -45.83 -11.60 -1.23
N LYS A 138 -46.21 -11.45 -2.50
CA LYS A 138 -46.92 -12.49 -3.28
C LYS A 138 -46.11 -13.79 -3.43
N GLU A 139 -44.78 -13.71 -3.50
CA GLU A 139 -43.89 -14.88 -3.39
C GLU A 139 -43.89 -15.49 -1.97
N ALA A 140 -43.83 -14.66 -0.93
CA ALA A 140 -43.79 -15.12 0.45
C ALA A 140 -45.11 -15.76 0.91
N GLU A 141 -46.26 -15.21 0.51
CA GLU A 141 -47.59 -15.75 0.76
C GLU A 141 -47.70 -17.19 0.22
N LYS A 142 -47.31 -17.42 -1.05
CA LYS A 142 -47.22 -18.76 -1.65
C LYS A 142 -46.30 -19.72 -0.88
N ALA A 143 -45.23 -19.23 -0.26
CA ALA A 143 -44.30 -20.03 0.53
C ALA A 143 -44.75 -20.24 1.99
N VAL A 144 -45.65 -19.42 2.53
CA VAL A 144 -46.21 -19.56 3.88
C VAL A 144 -47.24 -20.70 3.94
N HIS A 145 -48.05 -20.88 2.89
CA HIS A 145 -48.98 -22.03 2.77
C HIS A 145 -48.29 -23.41 2.81
N GLN A 146 -46.96 -23.47 2.77
CA GLN A 146 -46.16 -24.70 2.83
C GLN A 146 -45.38 -24.88 4.14
N LYS A 147 -45.55 -24.02 5.16
CA LYS A 147 -44.73 -24.06 6.39
C LYS A 147 -45.50 -23.86 7.70
N LYS A 148 -45.41 -24.89 8.56
CA LYS A 148 -45.84 -24.88 9.96
C LYS A 148 -45.09 -23.79 10.75
N GLU A 149 -45.78 -23.07 11.64
CA GLU A 149 -45.16 -21.98 12.41
C GLU A 149 -44.00 -22.46 13.29
N GLN A 150 -42.90 -21.71 13.29
CA GLN A 150 -41.76 -21.93 14.20
C GLN A 150 -41.80 -20.93 15.35
N SER A 151 -41.58 -21.41 16.58
CA SER A 151 -41.71 -20.62 17.80
C SER A 151 -40.66 -19.50 17.88
N LYS A 152 -41.10 -18.30 18.30
CA LYS A 152 -40.32 -17.04 18.21
C LYS A 152 -39.33 -16.88 19.38
N THR A 153 -38.43 -17.86 19.59
CA THR A 153 -37.37 -17.77 20.60
C THR A 153 -36.52 -16.50 20.40
N LYS A 154 -36.41 -15.64 21.42
CA LYS A 154 -35.60 -14.41 21.39
C LYS A 154 -34.18 -14.71 20.91
N CYS A 155 -33.85 -14.25 19.70
CA CYS A 155 -32.68 -14.70 18.95
C CYS A 155 -31.34 -14.34 19.62
N ARG A 156 -30.27 -15.07 19.29
CA ARG A 156 -28.91 -14.87 19.85
C ARG A 156 -28.40 -13.44 19.74
N LYS A 157 -28.85 -12.67 18.73
CA LYS A 157 -28.52 -11.25 18.54
C LYS A 157 -29.28 -10.32 19.51
N ALA A 158 -30.52 -10.63 19.87
CA ALA A 158 -31.26 -9.87 20.89
C ALA A 158 -30.64 -10.07 22.27
N ARG A 159 -30.36 -11.32 22.66
CA ARG A 159 -29.69 -11.69 23.93
C ARG A 159 -28.26 -11.13 24.10
N ARG A 160 -27.68 -10.54 23.05
CA ARG A 160 -26.31 -10.00 23.00
C ARG A 160 -26.23 -8.49 22.75
N ARG A 161 -27.36 -7.76 22.76
CA ARG A 161 -27.28 -6.28 22.83
C ARG A 161 -26.89 -5.87 24.24
N HIS A 162 -25.98 -4.89 24.34
CA HIS A 162 -25.73 -4.14 25.56
C HIS A 162 -26.72 -2.96 25.58
N VAL A 163 -27.03 -2.42 26.77
CA VAL A 163 -27.97 -1.30 26.92
C VAL A 163 -27.35 -0.04 26.32
N ASN A 164 -26.24 0.43 26.89
CA ASN A 164 -25.44 1.50 26.31
C ASN A 164 -24.36 0.92 25.37
N LEU A 165 -24.44 1.24 24.07
CA LEU A 165 -23.45 0.83 23.07
C LEU A 165 -22.24 1.78 23.00
N VAL A 166 -22.40 3.06 23.35
CA VAL A 166 -21.33 4.06 23.27
C VAL A 166 -20.30 3.79 24.37
N ALA A 167 -20.73 3.56 25.61
CA ALA A 167 -19.85 3.17 26.70
C ALA A 167 -19.07 1.88 26.40
N GLU A 168 -19.70 0.89 25.77
CA GLU A 168 -19.06 -0.36 25.34
C GLU A 168 -18.08 -0.17 24.15
N PHE A 169 -18.23 0.88 23.33
CA PHE A 169 -17.23 1.26 22.34
C PHE A 169 -16.05 1.99 22.98
N ASN A 170 -16.30 2.98 23.86
CA ASN A 170 -15.25 3.69 24.61
C ASN A 170 -14.36 2.70 25.39
N ARG A 171 -14.97 1.68 26.03
CA ARG A 171 -14.26 0.60 26.73
C ARG A 171 -13.35 -0.24 25.81
N ARG A 172 -13.68 -0.35 24.52
CA ARG A 172 -12.89 -1.12 23.53
C ARG A 172 -11.78 -0.31 22.89
N GLN A 173 -11.99 1.01 22.70
CA GLN A 173 -10.99 1.91 22.13
C GLN A 173 -9.72 1.97 23.00
N ARG A 174 -9.84 1.82 24.33
CA ARG A 174 -8.71 1.64 25.27
C ARG A 174 -7.68 0.56 24.89
N LYS A 175 -7.98 -0.37 23.97
CA LYS A 175 -7.02 -1.41 23.52
C LYS A 175 -6.47 -1.21 22.09
N ASN A 176 -7.09 -0.38 21.26
CA ASN A 176 -6.66 -0.09 19.88
C ASN A 176 -7.35 1.22 19.43
N ILE A 177 -6.62 2.14 18.80
CA ILE A 177 -7.20 3.40 18.30
C ILE A 177 -8.20 3.10 17.16
N TRP A 178 -9.36 3.73 17.22
CA TRP A 178 -10.44 3.61 16.24
C TRP A 178 -10.60 4.93 15.49
N LEU A 179 -10.45 4.93 14.17
CA LEU A 179 -10.81 6.07 13.33
C LEU A 179 -12.34 6.30 13.38
N GLU A 180 -12.81 7.52 13.09
CA GLU A 180 -14.26 7.83 13.12
C GLU A 180 -15.07 6.96 12.15
N THR A 181 -14.45 6.57 11.03
CA THR A 181 -15.04 5.64 10.05
C THR A 181 -14.98 4.16 10.47
N HIS A 182 -14.32 3.80 11.59
CA HIS A 182 -14.07 2.41 12.00
C HIS A 182 -15.37 1.60 12.06
N ILE A 183 -16.44 2.18 12.61
CA ILE A 183 -17.77 1.55 12.71
C ILE A 183 -18.47 1.39 11.34
N TRP A 184 -18.04 2.12 10.31
CA TRP A 184 -18.47 1.92 8.92
C TRP A 184 -17.63 0.84 8.22
N HIS A 185 -16.30 0.86 8.42
CA HIS A 185 -15.36 -0.12 7.88
C HIS A 185 -15.57 -1.53 8.45
N ALA A 186 -15.65 -1.68 9.77
CA ALA A 186 -15.86 -2.97 10.45
C ALA A 186 -17.19 -3.68 10.10
N LYS A 187 -18.12 -3.01 9.41
CA LYS A 187 -19.36 -3.59 8.86
C LYS A 187 -19.22 -4.09 7.41
N ARG A 188 -18.08 -3.88 6.76
CA ARG A 188 -17.87 -4.00 5.29
C ARG A 188 -16.48 -4.50 4.88
N PHE A 189 -15.49 -4.43 5.76
CA PHE A 189 -14.08 -4.75 5.52
C PHE A 189 -13.61 -5.79 6.55
N HIS A 190 -12.59 -6.55 6.18
CA HIS A 190 -11.77 -7.31 7.10
C HIS A 190 -10.87 -6.35 7.86
N MET A 191 -11.06 -6.24 9.18
CA MET A 191 -10.28 -5.35 10.03
C MET A 191 -9.00 -6.05 10.50
N VAL A 192 -7.89 -5.30 10.56
CA VAL A 192 -6.58 -5.77 11.04
C VAL A 192 -6.01 -4.73 12.01
N LYS A 193 -5.31 -5.19 13.05
CA LYS A 193 -4.56 -4.33 13.96
C LYS A 193 -3.19 -4.05 13.34
N LYS A 194 -2.79 -2.78 13.21
CA LYS A 194 -1.42 -2.37 12.86
C LYS A 194 -1.12 -1.00 13.48
N TRP A 195 0.11 -0.81 13.95
CA TRP A 195 0.63 0.48 14.43
C TRP A 195 -0.23 1.14 15.54
N GLY A 196 -0.84 0.33 16.42
CA GLY A 196 -1.80 0.77 17.46
C GLY A 196 -3.25 0.96 16.99
N TYR A 197 -3.51 1.07 15.68
CA TYR A 197 -4.84 1.27 15.10
C TYR A 197 -5.53 -0.03 14.71
N CYS A 198 -6.87 -0.02 14.65
CA CYS A 198 -7.67 -1.10 14.06
C CYS A 198 -8.31 -0.66 12.72
N LEU A 199 -7.65 -1.01 11.62
CA LEU A 199 -7.85 -0.45 10.28
C LEU A 199 -8.52 -1.44 9.32
N GLY A 200 -9.19 -0.93 8.28
CA GLY A 200 -9.78 -1.74 7.22
C GLY A 200 -8.74 -2.22 6.21
N ASN A 201 -8.39 -3.50 6.26
CA ASN A 201 -7.37 -4.07 5.35
C ASN A 201 -7.93 -4.27 3.94
N SER A 202 -9.01 -5.02 3.80
CA SER A 202 -9.62 -5.33 2.49
C SER A 202 -11.14 -5.52 2.57
N PRO A 203 -11.89 -5.19 1.50
CA PRO A 203 -13.35 -5.27 1.50
C PRO A 203 -13.88 -6.70 1.47
N THR A 204 -15.06 -6.93 2.09
CA THR A 204 -15.71 -8.26 2.08
C THR A 204 -16.38 -8.62 0.74
N GLU A 205 -16.43 -7.68 -0.22
CA GLU A 205 -16.81 -7.94 -1.62
C GLU A 205 -15.53 -8.14 -2.45
N LYS A 206 -15.48 -9.18 -3.30
CA LYS A 206 -14.35 -9.42 -4.22
C LYS A 206 -14.30 -8.36 -5.33
N CYS A 207 -13.69 -7.21 -5.04
CA CYS A 207 -13.77 -6.02 -5.90
C CYS A 207 -12.43 -5.51 -6.47
N TYR A 208 -11.29 -6.22 -6.32
CA TYR A 208 -9.95 -5.84 -6.85
C TYR A 208 -9.98 -5.16 -8.24
N ARG A 209 -10.47 -5.84 -9.28
CA ARG A 209 -10.61 -5.29 -10.65
C ARG A 209 -11.61 -4.12 -10.77
N ALA A 210 -12.51 -3.94 -9.80
CA ALA A 210 -13.44 -2.80 -9.73
C ALA A 210 -12.87 -1.61 -8.94
N CYS A 211 -11.93 -1.83 -8.01
CA CYS A 211 -11.14 -0.78 -7.38
C CYS A 211 -10.13 -0.20 -8.37
N TYR A 212 -9.40 -1.05 -9.11
CA TYR A 212 -8.53 -0.60 -10.20
C TYR A 212 -9.28 0.26 -11.24
N ARG A 213 -10.42 -0.23 -11.77
CA ARG A 213 -11.28 0.56 -12.68
C ARG A 213 -11.87 1.82 -12.05
N ALA A 214 -11.95 1.91 -10.73
CA ALA A 214 -12.36 3.14 -10.05
C ALA A 214 -11.21 4.17 -10.03
N MET A 215 -9.98 3.72 -9.72
CA MET A 215 -8.77 4.55 -9.80
C MET A 215 -8.52 5.07 -11.24
N THR A 216 -8.80 4.25 -12.26
CA THR A 216 -8.49 4.62 -13.66
C THR A 216 -9.57 5.44 -14.34
N ASN A 217 -10.87 5.13 -14.14
CA ASN A 217 -11.96 5.68 -14.94
C ASN A 217 -13.04 6.38 -14.11
N HIS A 218 -13.04 6.25 -12.78
CA HIS A 218 -14.09 6.80 -11.91
C HIS A 218 -13.47 7.54 -10.71
N CYS A 219 -13.86 7.19 -9.49
CA CYS A 219 -13.28 7.69 -8.25
C CYS A 219 -13.31 6.58 -7.17
N LEU A 220 -12.20 6.45 -6.44
CA LEU A 220 -12.01 5.63 -5.25
C LEU A 220 -11.73 6.54 -4.04
N LEU A 221 -12.24 6.21 -2.86
CA LEU A 221 -11.99 6.89 -1.60
C LEU A 221 -11.20 5.99 -0.64
N GLN A 222 -10.27 6.57 0.11
CA GLN A 222 -9.50 5.93 1.18
C GLN A 222 -9.55 6.81 2.44
N ASP A 223 -9.55 6.18 3.61
CA ASP A 223 -9.36 6.85 4.89
C ASP A 223 -7.87 6.76 5.27
N LEU A 224 -7.20 7.91 5.34
CA LEU A 224 -5.80 8.05 5.72
C LEU A 224 -5.65 8.80 7.06
N SER A 225 -6.72 8.91 7.86
CA SER A 225 -6.73 9.66 9.14
C SER A 225 -5.88 9.00 10.24
N TYR A 226 -5.24 7.87 9.95
CA TYR A 226 -4.19 7.30 10.80
C TYR A 226 -2.83 7.97 10.58
N TYR A 227 -2.61 8.75 9.51
CA TYR A 227 -1.38 9.53 9.36
C TYR A 227 -1.27 10.54 10.50
N CYS A 228 -0.09 10.62 11.09
CA CYS A 228 0.20 11.53 12.20
C CYS A 228 0.64 12.88 11.65
N CYS A 229 0.30 13.94 12.37
CA CYS A 229 0.66 15.32 12.02
C CYS A 229 1.37 15.94 13.22
N LEU A 230 2.60 16.44 13.00
CA LEU A 230 3.30 17.29 13.96
C LEU A 230 3.26 18.74 13.44
N GLU A 231 2.82 19.64 14.29
CA GLU A 231 2.82 21.08 14.02
C GLU A 231 4.07 21.71 14.63
N LEU A 232 4.85 22.44 13.83
CA LEU A 232 5.96 23.27 14.30
C LEU A 232 5.58 24.75 14.15
N THR A 233 5.70 25.51 15.24
CA THR A 233 5.43 26.96 15.28
C THR A 233 6.64 27.70 15.82
N GLY A 234 7.17 28.67 15.07
CA GLY A 234 8.35 29.44 15.47
C GLY A 234 8.76 30.48 14.43
N LYS A 235 9.92 31.14 14.64
CA LYS A 235 10.47 32.11 13.68
C LYS A 235 10.94 31.39 12.41
N GLU A 236 10.57 31.89 11.23
CA GLU A 236 10.81 31.21 9.94
C GLU A 236 12.30 30.85 9.72
N ASN A 237 13.22 31.74 10.09
CA ASN A 237 14.66 31.52 9.91
C ASN A 237 15.22 30.39 10.80
N GLU A 238 14.81 30.29 12.06
CA GLU A 238 15.33 29.26 12.97
C GLU A 238 14.76 27.89 12.61
N LEU A 239 13.46 27.81 12.25
CA LEU A 239 12.88 26.61 11.65
C LEU A 239 13.65 26.16 10.40
N LEU A 240 14.00 27.08 9.49
CA LEU A 240 14.72 26.77 8.25
C LEU A 240 16.23 26.54 8.41
N LYS A 241 16.81 26.88 9.57
CA LYS A 241 18.18 26.56 9.96
C LYS A 241 18.24 25.14 10.54
N GLN A 242 17.37 24.84 11.51
CA GLN A 242 17.33 23.54 12.16
C GLN A 242 16.83 22.42 11.24
N LEU A 243 15.74 22.65 10.49
CA LEU A 243 15.23 21.66 9.52
C LEU A 243 16.19 21.38 8.35
N ALA A 244 17.21 22.22 8.11
CA ALA A 244 18.22 21.96 7.09
C ALA A 244 19.18 20.82 7.49
N ARG A 245 19.36 20.56 8.80
CA ARG A 245 20.23 19.50 9.31
C ARG A 245 19.69 18.09 9.00
N ILE A 246 18.37 17.96 8.88
CA ILE A 246 17.66 16.68 8.64
C ILE A 246 17.19 16.46 7.21
N CYS A 247 17.50 17.37 6.27
CA CYS A 247 17.16 17.20 4.85
C CYS A 247 18.29 17.63 3.91
N SER A 248 18.70 16.73 3.01
CA SER A 248 19.75 17.01 2.03
C SER A 248 19.19 17.53 0.70
N VAL A 249 19.82 18.58 0.16
CA VAL A 249 19.52 19.21 -1.14
C VAL A 249 19.64 18.21 -2.29
N ASP A 250 20.53 17.21 -2.21
CA ASP A 250 20.70 16.21 -3.28
C ASP A 250 19.50 15.28 -3.43
N THR A 251 18.67 15.12 -2.39
CA THR A 251 17.39 14.39 -2.48
C THR A 251 16.29 15.19 -3.20
N GLY A 252 16.52 16.48 -3.47
CA GLY A 252 15.67 17.34 -4.29
C GLY A 252 14.92 18.41 -3.49
N LEU A 253 13.69 18.10 -3.07
CA LEU A 253 12.84 19.06 -2.36
C LEU A 253 13.26 19.17 -0.89
N THR A 254 13.55 20.39 -0.44
CA THR A 254 13.77 20.72 0.98
C THR A 254 12.66 21.63 1.50
N PHE A 255 12.56 21.80 2.81
CA PHE A 255 11.62 22.75 3.44
C PHE A 255 11.76 24.20 2.94
N ARG A 256 12.95 24.56 2.41
CA ARG A 256 13.32 25.90 1.91
C ARG A 256 12.88 26.17 0.46
N VAL A 257 12.23 25.23 -0.24
CA VAL A 257 11.81 25.46 -1.64
C VAL A 257 10.70 26.52 -1.71
N ALA A 258 10.96 27.64 -2.40
CA ALA A 258 10.12 28.83 -2.43
C ALA A 258 8.63 28.58 -2.73
N ARG A 259 8.32 27.65 -3.66
CA ARG A 259 6.94 27.25 -3.99
C ARG A 259 6.20 26.60 -2.81
N CYS A 260 6.90 25.88 -1.94
CA CYS A 260 6.33 25.32 -0.72
C CYS A 260 6.34 26.36 0.41
N LEU A 261 7.40 27.17 0.53
CA LEU A 261 7.51 28.24 1.53
C LEU A 261 6.33 29.23 1.51
N SER A 262 5.72 29.48 0.35
CA SER A 262 4.56 30.37 0.24
C SER A 262 3.23 29.74 0.71
N GLY A 263 3.22 28.47 1.14
CA GLY A 263 2.02 27.73 1.53
C GLY A 263 1.13 27.28 0.37
N ARG A 264 1.51 27.57 -0.88
CA ARG A 264 0.70 27.27 -2.09
C ARG A 264 0.81 25.81 -2.56
N PHE A 265 1.81 25.08 -2.09
CA PHE A 265 2.14 23.72 -2.52
C PHE A 265 2.57 22.82 -1.36
N GLN A 266 2.01 21.60 -1.29
CA GLN A 266 2.51 20.53 -0.44
C GLN A 266 3.89 20.05 -0.94
N GLY A 267 4.84 19.91 -0.02
CA GLY A 267 6.12 19.28 -0.27
C GLY A 267 6.15 17.80 0.15
N SER A 268 7.13 17.06 -0.36
CA SER A 268 7.42 15.67 0.01
C SER A 268 8.93 15.44 -0.04
N LEU A 269 9.50 14.88 1.02
CA LEU A 269 10.94 14.62 1.16
C LEU A 269 11.20 13.46 2.12
N ASN A 270 12.46 13.02 2.23
CA ASN A 270 12.89 12.04 3.22
C ASN A 270 13.69 12.75 4.32
N LEU A 271 13.41 12.42 5.57
CA LEU A 271 14.17 12.87 6.74
C LEU A 271 15.27 11.88 7.09
N TYR A 272 16.34 12.43 7.66
CA TYR A 272 17.53 11.77 8.17
C TYR A 272 17.80 12.27 9.58
N ARG A 273 18.66 11.59 10.35
CA ARG A 273 19.24 12.19 11.56
C ARG A 273 20.08 13.42 11.24
N ALA A 274 20.16 14.36 12.19
CA ALA A 274 20.82 15.65 12.03
C ALA A 274 22.28 15.51 11.57
N ASP A 275 22.58 16.07 10.39
CA ASP A 275 23.91 16.11 9.78
C ASP A 275 24.51 14.73 9.42
N ARG A 276 23.69 13.66 9.44
CA ARG A 276 24.12 12.26 9.16
C ARG A 276 23.97 11.81 7.70
N TYR A 277 23.34 12.61 6.83
CA TYR A 277 23.12 12.25 5.42
C TYR A 277 24.44 11.82 4.71
N PRO A 278 24.50 10.66 4.03
CA PRO A 278 23.39 9.82 3.56
C PRO A 278 22.94 8.69 4.50
N GLU A 279 23.61 8.55 5.65
CA GLU A 279 23.37 7.51 6.66
C GLU A 279 22.15 7.89 7.54
N ASP A 280 21.70 6.96 8.41
CA ASP A 280 20.64 7.21 9.41
C ASP A 280 19.32 7.80 8.84
N ALA A 281 18.71 7.13 7.85
CA ALA A 281 17.45 7.56 7.25
C ALA A 281 16.24 7.32 8.18
N LEU A 282 15.51 8.37 8.54
CA LEU A 282 14.28 8.28 9.36
C LEU A 282 13.06 7.90 8.50
N GLY A 283 12.95 8.46 7.29
CA GLY A 283 11.93 8.06 6.31
C GLY A 283 11.14 9.21 5.67
N PRO A 284 10.14 8.89 4.83
CA PRO A 284 9.40 9.87 4.03
C PRO A 284 8.34 10.64 4.83
N VAL A 285 8.29 11.96 4.62
CA VAL A 285 7.25 12.86 5.15
C VAL A 285 6.68 13.75 4.04
N THR A 286 5.40 14.09 4.16
CA THR A 286 4.78 15.16 3.35
C THR A 286 4.55 16.37 4.23
N PHE A 287 4.90 17.59 3.77
CA PHE A 287 4.81 18.79 4.60
C PHE A 287 4.01 19.91 3.93
N ILE A 288 3.39 20.75 4.76
CA ILE A 288 2.62 21.92 4.33
C ILE A 288 3.00 23.09 5.24
N TRP A 289 3.44 24.21 4.65
CA TRP A 289 3.57 25.47 5.37
C TRP A 289 2.23 26.22 5.36
N LYS A 290 1.87 26.93 6.45
CA LYS A 290 0.78 27.91 6.39
C LYS A 290 1.20 29.09 5.48
N PRO A 291 0.29 29.70 4.70
CA PRO A 291 0.51 30.99 4.06
C PRO A 291 0.95 32.07 5.05
N ARG A 292 1.49 33.19 4.54
CA ARG A 292 2.04 34.27 5.37
C ARG A 292 0.96 35.25 5.79
N ASP A 293 0.38 35.03 6.98
CA ASP A 293 -0.63 35.89 7.60
C ASP A 293 -0.02 37.12 8.33
N GLY A 294 1.12 37.66 7.88
CA GLY A 294 1.81 38.82 8.48
C GLY A 294 2.54 38.59 9.82
N SER A 295 2.26 37.50 10.55
CA SER A 295 2.91 37.13 11.82
C SER A 295 4.40 36.76 11.68
N GLU A 296 5.24 37.13 12.67
CA GLU A 296 6.61 36.61 12.81
C GLU A 296 6.66 35.08 13.06
N LYS A 297 5.64 34.55 13.74
CA LYS A 297 5.54 33.12 14.07
C LYS A 297 4.84 32.40 12.93
N ARG A 298 5.54 31.45 12.32
CA ARG A 298 5.10 30.71 11.13
C ARG A 298 4.84 29.24 11.46
N GLN A 299 3.73 28.71 10.95
CA GLN A 299 3.25 27.34 11.21
C GLN A 299 3.63 26.38 10.07
N LEU A 300 4.02 25.15 10.43
CA LEU A 300 4.34 24.02 9.54
C LEU A 300 3.63 22.75 10.03
N TRP A 301 2.99 22.02 9.13
CA TRP A 301 2.52 20.65 9.39
C TRP A 301 3.40 19.63 8.69
N ILE A 302 4.00 18.73 9.47
CA ILE A 302 4.74 17.55 8.99
C ILE A 302 3.84 16.33 9.15
N TRP A 303 3.46 15.72 8.04
CA TRP A 303 2.61 14.53 7.99
C TRP A 303 3.44 13.27 7.73
N MET A 304 3.32 12.30 8.63
CA MET A 304 4.08 11.04 8.60
C MET A 304 3.19 9.81 8.82
N HIS A 305 3.74 8.64 8.50
CA HIS A 305 3.14 7.35 8.86
C HIS A 305 3.36 7.06 10.36
N PRO A 306 2.40 6.46 11.11
CA PRO A 306 2.53 6.22 12.55
C PRO A 306 3.82 5.55 13.01
N ALA A 307 4.30 4.56 12.25
CA ALA A 307 5.54 3.85 12.57
C ALA A 307 6.81 4.74 12.52
N LEU A 308 6.74 5.94 11.91
CA LEU A 308 7.82 6.92 11.89
C LEU A 308 7.66 8.01 12.97
N LYS A 309 6.53 8.04 13.69
CA LYS A 309 6.19 9.17 14.57
C LYS A 309 7.20 9.32 15.71
N GLN A 310 7.57 8.23 16.35
CA GLN A 310 8.42 8.25 17.55
C GLN A 310 9.84 8.70 17.21
N ASP A 311 10.46 8.07 16.20
CA ASP A 311 11.83 8.38 15.77
C ASP A 311 11.98 9.86 15.36
N ILE A 312 11.07 10.36 14.51
CA ILE A 312 11.11 11.75 14.03
C ILE A 312 10.71 12.75 15.12
N LEU A 313 9.83 12.38 16.06
CA LEU A 313 9.49 13.25 17.19
C LEU A 313 10.69 13.44 18.13
N ASN A 314 11.45 12.37 18.41
CA ASN A 314 12.66 12.45 19.22
C ASN A 314 13.72 13.32 18.53
N GLU A 315 13.99 13.07 17.24
CA GLU A 315 14.89 13.90 16.42
C GLU A 315 14.51 15.40 16.47
N LEU A 316 13.22 15.71 16.32
CA LEU A 316 12.74 17.10 16.39
C LEU A 316 12.89 17.70 17.80
N LYS A 317 12.69 16.94 18.88
CA LYS A 317 12.96 17.41 20.26
C LYS A 317 14.43 17.76 20.44
N GLU A 318 15.33 16.88 19.99
CA GLU A 318 16.78 17.01 20.16
C GLU A 318 17.32 18.24 19.42
N ILE A 319 16.96 18.41 18.15
CA ILE A 319 17.43 19.53 17.32
C ILE A 319 16.90 20.88 17.81
N PHE A 320 15.62 20.95 18.19
CA PHE A 320 15.04 22.19 18.71
C PHE A 320 15.31 22.40 20.21
N GLN A 321 15.96 21.46 20.91
CA GLN A 321 16.21 21.52 22.35
C GLN A 321 14.92 21.73 23.16
N CYS A 322 13.85 21.01 22.80
CA CYS A 322 12.56 21.12 23.47
C CYS A 322 12.49 20.24 24.71
N SER A 323 12.18 20.83 25.88
CA SER A 323 11.96 20.07 27.11
C SER A 323 10.65 19.27 27.07
N GLU A 324 10.57 18.21 27.87
CA GLU A 324 9.30 17.55 28.20
C GLU A 324 8.30 18.58 28.79
N PRO A 325 6.99 18.46 28.51
CA PRO A 325 5.99 19.36 29.09
C PRO A 325 5.87 19.13 30.59
N GLU A 326 5.94 20.21 31.36
CA GLU A 326 5.49 20.17 32.76
C GLU A 326 4.03 19.72 32.81
N LYS A 327 3.74 18.74 33.67
CA LYS A 327 2.36 18.33 33.95
C LYS A 327 1.70 19.47 34.72
N VAL A 328 0.91 20.28 34.03
CA VAL A 328 0.07 21.30 34.67
C VAL A 328 -0.98 20.59 35.53
N TYR A 329 -0.67 20.41 36.80
CA TYR A 329 -1.62 19.99 37.82
C TYR A 329 -2.60 21.14 38.04
N ILE A 330 -3.75 21.09 37.36
CA ILE A 330 -4.92 21.85 37.78
C ILE A 330 -5.32 21.28 39.16
N PRO A 331 -5.40 22.10 40.23
CA PRO A 331 -5.87 21.62 41.52
C PRO A 331 -7.29 21.07 41.38
N GLU A 332 -7.52 19.83 41.84
CA GLU A 332 -8.88 19.32 41.93
C GLU A 332 -9.68 20.19 42.92
N PRO A 333 -10.93 20.58 42.60
CA PRO A 333 -11.76 21.32 43.55
C PRO A 333 -11.97 20.46 44.80
N ALA A 334 -11.63 21.03 45.96
CA ALA A 334 -11.40 20.28 47.20
C ALA A 334 -12.51 19.26 47.52
N THR A 335 -12.13 17.98 47.58
CA THR A 335 -13.04 16.91 48.01
C THR A 335 -13.28 17.02 49.51
N THR A 336 -14.55 17.19 49.91
CA THR A 336 -14.93 17.20 51.33
C THR A 336 -14.66 15.83 51.95
N SER A 337 -13.81 15.81 52.99
CA SER A 337 -13.54 14.73 53.95
C SER A 337 -14.12 13.33 53.65
N ALA A 338 -13.25 12.39 53.28
CA ALA A 338 -13.59 10.96 53.32
C ALA A 338 -13.81 10.48 54.77
N GLN A 339 -14.66 9.46 54.93
CA GLN A 339 -14.58 8.54 56.07
C GLN A 339 -14.19 7.16 55.54
N GLU A 340 -13.02 6.70 55.98
CA GLU A 340 -12.55 5.32 56.15
C GLU A 340 -13.05 4.27 55.14
N GLU A 341 -12.20 3.92 54.17
CA GLU A 341 -12.33 2.69 53.38
C GLU A 341 -11.81 1.48 54.18
N GLU A 342 -12.69 0.60 54.64
CA GLU A 342 -12.28 -0.78 55.01
C GLU A 342 -11.92 -1.56 53.74
N GLN A 343 -10.75 -2.20 53.74
CA GLN A 343 -10.36 -3.12 52.67
C GLN A 343 -11.20 -4.39 52.71
N MET A 344 -11.95 -4.66 51.63
CA MET A 344 -12.51 -6.00 51.36
C MET A 344 -12.08 -6.54 50.00
N ASP A 345 -11.53 -7.75 50.05
CA ASP A 345 -11.10 -8.53 48.88
C ASP A 345 -12.29 -8.88 47.95
N VAL A 346 -12.30 -8.32 46.74
CA VAL A 346 -13.36 -8.61 45.76
C VAL A 346 -12.88 -9.70 44.79
N VAL A 347 -13.03 -10.94 45.24
CA VAL A 347 -12.82 -12.15 44.43
C VAL A 347 -13.57 -12.07 43.09
N LEU A 348 -12.86 -12.35 41.99
CA LEU A 348 -13.35 -12.28 40.61
C LEU A 348 -14.44 -13.31 40.26
N SER A 349 -15.66 -13.10 40.77
CA SER A 349 -16.81 -13.96 40.50
C SER A 349 -17.33 -13.80 39.06
N LEU A 350 -16.92 -14.73 38.19
CA LEU A 350 -17.30 -14.76 36.77
C LEU A 350 -18.79 -15.10 36.54
N GLY A 351 -19.63 -14.07 36.61
CA GLY A 351 -20.78 -13.93 35.73
C GLY A 351 -22.17 -14.27 36.29
N LYS A 352 -23.01 -13.22 36.37
CA LYS A 352 -24.46 -13.30 36.13
C LYS A 352 -24.94 -11.99 35.50
N LYS A 353 -25.50 -12.05 34.28
CA LYS A 353 -26.13 -10.88 33.64
C LYS A 353 -27.48 -10.60 34.29
N ARG A 354 -27.51 -9.79 35.36
CA ARG A 354 -28.75 -9.15 35.82
C ARG A 354 -29.07 -7.92 34.98
N LYS A 355 -30.37 -7.71 34.77
CA LYS A 355 -30.95 -6.47 34.24
C LYS A 355 -31.00 -5.49 35.41
N LYS A 356 -30.04 -4.57 35.53
CA LYS A 356 -30.27 -3.37 36.36
C LYS A 356 -31.41 -2.61 35.68
N GLU A 357 -32.43 -2.27 36.43
CA GLU A 357 -33.43 -1.30 35.99
C GLU A 357 -32.98 0.05 36.54
N ASP A 358 -32.89 1.03 35.65
CA ASP A 358 -32.31 2.32 35.97
C ASP A 358 -33.28 3.09 36.88
N LYS A 359 -32.89 3.30 38.15
CA LYS A 359 -33.65 4.16 39.07
C LYS A 359 -33.44 5.61 38.65
N GLU A 360 -34.52 6.37 38.57
CA GLU A 360 -34.46 7.82 38.40
C GLU A 360 -33.71 8.43 39.60
N GLY A 361 -32.57 9.08 39.34
CA GLY A 361 -31.73 9.71 40.37
C GLY A 361 -30.21 9.55 40.18
N GLU A 362 -29.74 8.47 39.53
CA GLU A 362 -28.30 8.36 39.20
C GLU A 362 -27.92 9.42 38.14
N LYS A 363 -27.18 10.47 38.54
CA LYS A 363 -26.64 11.49 37.63
C LYS A 363 -25.82 10.82 36.54
N ALA A 364 -26.37 10.72 35.33
CA ALA A 364 -25.76 9.99 34.24
C ALA A 364 -24.47 10.69 33.77
N VAL A 365 -23.31 10.15 34.19
CA VAL A 365 -21.99 10.63 33.81
C VAL A 365 -21.92 10.78 32.28
N PRO A 366 -21.66 11.99 31.73
CA PRO A 366 -21.70 12.22 30.29
C PRO A 366 -20.76 11.29 29.53
N VAL A 367 -21.35 10.36 28.76
CA VAL A 367 -20.57 9.35 28.03
C VAL A 367 -19.82 10.03 26.89
N LYS A 368 -18.49 10.18 27.06
CA LYS A 368 -17.58 10.85 26.10
C LYS A 368 -17.94 10.50 24.65
N LYS A 369 -18.16 11.53 23.82
CA LYS A 369 -18.40 11.38 22.36
C LYS A 369 -17.20 10.67 21.73
N ILE A 370 -17.43 9.73 20.81
CA ILE A 370 -16.36 9.04 20.06
C ILE A 370 -15.88 9.98 18.94
N ILE A 371 -14.90 10.82 19.25
CA ILE A 371 -14.31 11.83 18.37
C ILE A 371 -12.79 11.81 18.59
N GLY A 372 -12.00 11.88 17.51
CA GLY A 372 -10.54 11.81 17.59
C GLY A 372 -10.03 10.56 18.33
N ASP A 373 -8.94 10.69 19.08
CA ASP A 373 -8.41 9.60 19.89
C ASP A 373 -8.94 9.62 21.33
N GLY A 374 -10.04 8.89 21.54
CA GLY A 374 -10.63 8.64 22.86
C GLY A 374 -9.79 7.80 23.84
N THR A 375 -8.50 7.55 23.56
CA THR A 375 -7.53 7.08 24.55
C THR A 375 -6.71 8.20 25.18
N ARG A 376 -6.64 9.39 24.56
CA ARG A 376 -5.98 10.57 25.12
C ARG A 376 -6.83 11.18 26.24
N ASP A 377 -6.18 11.83 27.20
CA ASP A 377 -6.86 12.75 28.10
C ASP A 377 -7.18 14.06 27.36
N PRO A 378 -8.44 14.55 27.34
CA PRO A 378 -8.78 15.85 26.77
C PRO A 378 -8.00 17.05 27.35
N LEU A 379 -7.46 16.92 28.57
CA LEU A 379 -6.70 17.98 29.24
C LEU A 379 -5.21 17.99 28.85
N GLN A 380 -4.67 16.89 28.30
CA GLN A 380 -3.25 16.79 27.97
C GLN A 380 -2.98 17.14 26.49
N SER A 381 -2.65 18.41 26.25
CA SER A 381 -2.02 18.84 25.01
C SER A 381 -0.55 18.39 24.99
N TYR A 382 -0.20 17.52 24.05
CA TYR A 382 1.19 17.07 23.87
C TYR A 382 1.94 18.11 23.03
N SER A 383 2.40 19.17 23.70
CA SER A 383 3.20 20.24 23.12
C SER A 383 4.52 20.40 23.88
N TRP A 384 5.64 20.34 23.15
CA TRP A 384 6.99 20.55 23.67
C TRP A 384 7.48 21.94 23.24
N ILE A 385 8.17 22.65 24.13
CA ILE A 385 8.61 24.04 23.91
C ILE A 385 10.13 24.12 24.06
N SER A 386 10.78 24.77 23.11
CA SER A 386 12.18 25.17 23.19
C SER A 386 12.30 26.50 23.92
N GLN A 387 12.94 26.49 25.09
CA GLN A 387 13.21 27.73 25.84
C GLN A 387 14.23 28.63 25.10
N THR A 388 15.16 28.04 24.33
CA THR A 388 16.23 28.76 23.63
C THR A 388 15.78 29.35 22.29
N THR A 389 14.99 28.62 21.50
CA THR A 389 14.56 29.05 20.16
C THR A 389 13.14 29.62 20.11
N GLY A 390 12.33 29.41 21.15
CA GLY A 390 10.91 29.74 21.17
C GLY A 390 10.05 28.90 20.19
N VAL A 391 10.60 27.81 19.64
CA VAL A 391 9.88 26.86 18.79
C VAL A 391 8.97 25.97 19.64
N VAL A 392 7.74 25.77 19.18
CA VAL A 392 6.76 24.85 19.78
C VAL A 392 6.50 23.70 18.82
N ILE A 393 6.62 22.47 19.32
CA ILE A 393 6.25 21.22 18.65
C ILE A 393 4.91 20.76 19.24
N SER A 394 3.85 20.66 18.45
CA SER A 394 2.51 20.22 18.90
C SER A 394 2.05 18.97 18.15
N ASP A 395 1.69 17.92 18.87
CA ASP A 395 1.15 16.70 18.27
C ASP A 395 -0.34 16.82 17.90
N ARG A 396 -0.63 16.78 16.59
CA ARG A 396 -1.97 16.86 16.01
C ARG A 396 -2.48 15.51 15.47
N THR A 397 -1.87 14.38 15.85
CA THR A 397 -2.42 13.04 15.56
C THR A 397 -3.89 12.95 16.01
N MET A 398 -4.77 12.57 15.08
CA MET A 398 -6.23 12.43 15.24
C MET A 398 -7.02 13.73 15.48
N GLU A 399 -6.38 14.90 15.39
CA GLU A 399 -7.07 16.21 15.44
C GLU A 399 -7.61 16.66 14.08
N ILE A 400 -6.85 16.36 13.02
CA ILE A 400 -7.19 16.62 11.62
C ILE A 400 -7.29 15.27 10.91
N LEU A 401 -8.41 15.02 10.23
CA LEU A 401 -8.68 13.81 9.47
C LEU A 401 -8.25 14.00 8.01
N ARG A 402 -7.74 12.94 7.37
CA ARG A 402 -7.22 12.97 5.99
C ARG A 402 -7.91 11.92 5.14
N TYR A 403 -8.68 12.34 4.15
CA TYR A 403 -9.34 11.47 3.18
C TYR A 403 -8.73 11.63 1.79
N ARG A 404 -8.50 10.52 1.09
CA ARG A 404 -7.88 10.50 -0.24
C ARG A 404 -8.88 10.03 -1.30
N LEU A 405 -9.22 10.92 -2.23
CA LEU A 405 -9.95 10.61 -3.46
C LEU A 405 -8.96 10.34 -4.59
N ILE A 406 -9.15 9.27 -5.35
CA ILE A 406 -8.25 8.80 -6.43
C ILE A 406 -9.06 8.53 -7.69
N GLY A 407 -8.66 9.13 -8.81
CA GLY A 407 -9.22 8.90 -10.14
C GLY A 407 -9.79 10.17 -10.80
N PRO A 408 -10.04 10.12 -12.12
CA PRO A 408 -10.38 11.32 -12.91
C PRO A 408 -11.67 12.00 -12.47
N LEU A 409 -12.69 11.23 -12.04
CA LEU A 409 -13.96 11.79 -11.59
C LEU A 409 -13.93 12.32 -10.14
N SER A 410 -12.75 12.49 -9.54
CA SER A 410 -12.63 13.09 -8.21
C SER A 410 -13.07 14.56 -8.19
N HIS A 411 -12.84 15.33 -9.26
CA HIS A 411 -13.38 16.70 -9.42
C HIS A 411 -14.92 16.72 -9.35
N CYS A 412 -15.60 16.02 -10.26
CA CYS A 412 -17.08 15.96 -10.27
C CYS A 412 -17.65 15.38 -8.97
N VAL A 413 -16.93 14.47 -8.30
CA VAL A 413 -17.30 13.95 -6.98
C VAL A 413 -17.18 15.01 -5.89
N LEU A 414 -16.15 15.88 -5.93
CA LEU A 414 -15.99 16.99 -5.00
C LEU A 414 -17.09 18.03 -5.21
N THR A 415 -17.25 18.57 -6.43
CA THR A 415 -18.20 19.67 -6.71
C THR A 415 -19.67 19.23 -6.60
N GLU A 416 -20.01 17.96 -6.90
CA GLU A 416 -21.34 17.45 -6.57
C GLU A 416 -21.58 17.26 -5.06
N THR A 417 -20.54 17.10 -4.23
CA THR A 417 -20.70 16.76 -2.80
C THR A 417 -20.61 17.96 -1.89
N LEU A 418 -19.63 18.81 -2.13
CA LEU A 418 -19.30 19.98 -1.34
C LEU A 418 -19.86 21.22 -2.06
N LYS A 419 -20.53 22.10 -1.31
CA LYS A 419 -20.82 23.46 -1.75
C LYS A 419 -20.01 24.40 -0.87
N ALA A 420 -19.51 25.50 -1.43
CA ALA A 420 -18.95 26.58 -0.64
C ALA A 420 -20.00 27.09 0.37
N ALA A 421 -19.54 27.57 1.52
CA ALA A 421 -20.39 28.22 2.51
C ALA A 421 -21.08 29.45 1.90
N SER A 422 -22.38 29.61 2.13
CA SER A 422 -23.03 30.89 1.85
C SER A 422 -22.45 31.99 2.73
N LEU A 423 -22.21 33.15 2.12
CA LEU A 423 -22.04 34.41 2.84
C LEU A 423 -23.39 34.76 3.49
N GLN A 424 -23.36 35.21 4.73
CA GLN A 424 -24.55 35.64 5.47
C GLN A 424 -24.68 37.16 5.41
N THR A 425 -25.91 37.65 5.38
CA THR A 425 -26.23 39.07 5.41
C THR A 425 -26.50 39.53 6.84
N MET A 426 -26.31 40.83 7.13
CA MET A 426 -26.50 41.39 8.47
C MET A 426 -27.92 41.20 9.05
N ALA A 427 -28.90 40.84 8.21
CA ALA A 427 -30.27 40.52 8.62
C ALA A 427 -30.42 39.13 9.29
N ASP A 428 -29.45 38.22 9.14
CA ASP A 428 -29.54 36.82 9.57
C ASP A 428 -29.01 36.57 11.01
N SER A 429 -28.83 37.63 11.80
CA SER A 429 -27.88 37.71 12.92
C SER A 429 -28.28 37.04 14.25
N GLU A 430 -29.40 36.32 14.35
CA GLU A 430 -29.95 35.84 15.63
C GLU A 430 -29.41 34.46 16.12
N SER A 431 -28.39 33.87 15.48
CA SER A 431 -27.94 32.50 15.80
C SER A 431 -26.48 32.39 16.27
N GLU A 432 -26.29 32.09 17.56
CA GLU A 432 -24.97 31.95 18.22
C GLU A 432 -24.06 30.86 17.62
N LEU A 433 -24.61 29.87 16.90
CA LEU A 433 -23.88 28.65 16.50
C LEU A 433 -22.74 28.91 15.48
N ASN A 434 -22.73 30.05 14.80
CA ASN A 434 -21.83 30.37 13.68
C ASN A 434 -21.08 31.72 13.85
N ASN A 435 -21.02 32.30 15.05
CA ASN A 435 -20.48 33.65 15.30
C ASN A 435 -19.12 33.92 14.61
N TRP A 436 -18.17 32.98 14.65
CA TRP A 436 -16.85 33.12 14.02
C TRP A 436 -16.91 33.37 12.50
N TRP A 437 -17.91 32.80 11.80
CA TRP A 437 -18.11 32.99 10.37
C TRP A 437 -18.75 34.35 10.09
N VAL A 438 -19.72 34.77 10.90
CA VAL A 438 -20.33 36.10 10.83
C VAL A 438 -19.28 37.19 11.06
N GLU A 439 -18.41 37.01 12.06
CA GLU A 439 -17.29 37.92 12.35
C GLU A 439 -16.28 37.99 11.20
N ASN A 440 -15.89 36.86 10.61
CA ASN A 440 -15.06 36.86 9.41
C ASN A 440 -15.76 37.47 8.18
N CYS A 441 -17.09 37.40 8.08
CA CYS A 441 -17.84 38.04 6.99
C CYS A 441 -17.99 39.57 7.15
N LYS A 442 -17.62 40.15 8.30
CA LYS A 442 -17.51 41.63 8.46
C LYS A 442 -16.27 42.20 7.75
N ASP A 443 -15.29 41.35 7.45
CA ASP A 443 -14.02 41.70 6.83
C ASP A 443 -14.12 41.54 5.30
N SER A 444 -14.09 42.67 4.58
CA SER A 444 -14.29 42.70 3.12
C SER A 444 -13.22 41.90 2.35
N GLU A 445 -11.99 41.82 2.87
CA GLU A 445 -10.92 41.06 2.22
C GLU A 445 -11.15 39.55 2.35
N LYS A 446 -11.65 39.09 3.50
CA LYS A 446 -12.03 37.68 3.70
C LYS A 446 -13.26 37.28 2.88
N VAL A 447 -14.22 38.19 2.71
CA VAL A 447 -15.36 37.99 1.79
C VAL A 447 -14.89 37.89 0.34
N SER A 448 -14.03 38.80 -0.11
CA SER A 448 -13.36 38.75 -1.43
C SER A 448 -12.57 37.46 -1.63
N LEU A 449 -11.80 37.03 -0.63
CA LEU A 449 -11.04 35.79 -0.65
C LEU A 449 -11.94 34.55 -0.79
N HIS A 450 -13.02 34.46 0.00
CA HIS A 450 -13.95 33.33 -0.06
C HIS A 450 -14.70 33.26 -1.41
N GLN A 451 -15.04 34.41 -2.00
CA GLN A 451 -15.58 34.47 -3.37
C GLN A 451 -14.56 33.97 -4.40
N ARG A 452 -13.30 34.39 -4.31
CA ARG A 452 -12.21 33.94 -5.19
C ARG A 452 -11.90 32.44 -5.04
N GLN A 453 -11.91 31.91 -3.81
CA GLN A 453 -11.81 30.48 -3.53
C GLN A 453 -12.99 29.67 -4.12
N THR A 454 -14.22 30.19 -3.98
CA THR A 454 -15.43 29.57 -4.52
C THR A 454 -15.38 29.50 -6.04
N ALA A 455 -15.05 30.59 -6.73
CA ALA A 455 -14.92 30.63 -8.18
C ALA A 455 -13.87 29.64 -8.70
N ILE A 456 -12.72 29.52 -8.02
CA ILE A 456 -11.70 28.52 -8.35
C ILE A 456 -12.21 27.10 -8.12
N PHE A 457 -12.92 26.84 -7.02
CA PHE A 457 -13.50 25.52 -6.73
C PHE A 457 -14.55 25.10 -7.78
N GLU A 458 -15.37 26.03 -8.28
CA GLU A 458 -16.34 25.76 -9.36
C GLU A 458 -15.64 25.52 -10.70
N LEU A 459 -14.58 26.27 -11.01
CA LEU A 459 -13.72 26.02 -12.18
C LEU A 459 -13.05 24.62 -12.15
N LEU A 460 -12.94 23.96 -10.98
CA LEU A 460 -12.48 22.57 -10.90
C LEU A 460 -13.47 21.58 -11.53
N GLU A 461 -14.77 21.87 -11.62
CA GLU A 461 -15.69 21.04 -12.41
C GLU A 461 -15.32 21.10 -13.91
N GLY A 462 -14.80 22.26 -14.35
CA GLY A 462 -14.28 22.52 -15.69
C GLY A 462 -13.03 21.69 -16.09
N ILE A 463 -12.37 21.02 -15.14
CA ILE A 463 -11.11 20.30 -15.38
C ILE A 463 -11.36 18.80 -15.62
N SER A 464 -10.89 18.30 -16.77
CA SER A 464 -11.16 16.92 -17.20
C SER A 464 -10.47 15.82 -16.36
N SER A 465 -9.34 16.16 -15.71
CA SER A 465 -8.60 15.25 -14.82
C SER A 465 -7.73 16.02 -13.82
N PRO A 466 -7.66 15.61 -12.54
CA PRO A 466 -6.81 16.27 -11.54
C PRO A 466 -5.31 16.15 -11.85
N SER A 467 -4.89 15.24 -12.74
CA SER A 467 -3.53 15.20 -13.28
C SER A 467 -3.13 16.43 -14.09
N GLN A 468 -4.09 17.26 -14.52
CA GLN A 468 -3.81 18.52 -15.20
C GLN A 468 -3.40 19.63 -14.21
N MET A 469 -3.82 19.56 -12.95
CA MET A 469 -3.41 20.56 -11.95
C MET A 469 -1.93 20.39 -11.56
N PRO A 470 -1.19 21.48 -11.29
CA PRO A 470 0.20 21.39 -10.86
C PRO A 470 0.37 20.53 -9.60
N PRO A 471 1.42 19.69 -9.50
CA PRO A 471 1.61 18.74 -8.42
C PRO A 471 1.59 19.39 -7.03
N GLY A 472 0.75 18.85 -6.13
CA GLY A 472 0.69 19.27 -4.73
C GLY A 472 -0.01 20.61 -4.49
N THR A 473 -0.73 21.16 -5.48
CA THR A 473 -1.46 22.43 -5.35
C THR A 473 -2.43 22.41 -4.16
N ILE A 474 -2.44 23.49 -3.38
CA ILE A 474 -3.31 23.66 -2.21
C ILE A 474 -4.41 24.69 -2.52
N LEU A 475 -5.63 24.38 -2.11
CA LEU A 475 -6.79 25.26 -2.13
C LEU A 475 -7.49 25.20 -0.75
N GLY A 476 -7.61 26.35 -0.10
CA GLY A 476 -8.48 26.52 1.06
C GLY A 476 -9.92 26.73 0.63
N LEU A 477 -10.87 26.27 1.45
CA LEU A 477 -12.30 26.48 1.21
C LEU A 477 -13.08 26.32 2.52
N THR A 478 -14.08 27.17 2.74
CA THR A 478 -15.11 26.93 3.77
C THR A 478 -16.36 26.38 3.08
N VAL A 479 -16.90 25.26 3.59
CA VAL A 479 -18.03 24.54 2.98
C VAL A 479 -19.23 24.43 3.92
N GLY A 480 -20.43 24.34 3.36
CA GLY A 480 -21.62 23.93 4.09
C GLY A 480 -21.63 22.42 4.40
N ASP A 481 -22.54 21.95 5.26
CA ASP A 481 -22.59 20.56 5.68
C ASP A 481 -22.96 19.62 4.49
N PRO A 482 -22.06 18.75 4.01
CA PRO A 482 -22.33 17.90 2.84
C PRO A 482 -23.43 16.87 3.09
N ARG A 483 -23.84 16.63 4.35
CA ARG A 483 -25.04 15.84 4.68
C ARG A 483 -26.31 16.53 4.17
N VAL A 484 -26.38 17.86 4.12
CA VAL A 484 -27.55 18.61 3.63
C VAL A 484 -27.80 18.29 2.15
N ASN A 485 -26.73 18.25 1.36
CA ASN A 485 -26.73 18.00 -0.09
C ASN A 485 -26.85 16.52 -0.50
N LEU A 486 -27.10 15.61 0.46
CA LEU A 486 -27.12 14.16 0.28
C LEU A 486 -28.30 13.70 -0.64
N PRO A 487 -28.04 13.04 -1.78
CA PRO A 487 -29.11 12.66 -2.70
C PRO A 487 -29.94 11.47 -2.17
N LYS A 488 -31.26 11.49 -2.39
CA LYS A 488 -32.18 10.43 -1.93
C LYS A 488 -31.91 9.04 -2.53
N LYS A 489 -31.11 8.95 -3.60
CA LYS A 489 -30.63 7.71 -4.24
C LYS A 489 -29.12 7.82 -4.43
N LYS A 490 -28.35 6.74 -4.21
CA LYS A 490 -26.94 6.68 -4.63
C LYS A 490 -26.87 6.79 -6.16
N ARG A 491 -26.42 7.95 -6.66
CA ARG A 491 -26.09 8.16 -8.09
C ARG A 491 -24.59 7.98 -8.30
N LYS A 492 -24.12 8.01 -9.55
CA LYS A 492 -22.69 8.16 -9.85
C LYS A 492 -22.50 9.60 -10.32
N ALA A 493 -21.51 10.30 -9.77
CA ALA A 493 -21.14 11.61 -10.30
C ALA A 493 -20.53 11.50 -11.70
N MET A 494 -20.82 12.50 -12.52
CA MET A 494 -20.43 12.61 -13.93
C MET A 494 -20.19 14.10 -14.26
N PRO A 495 -19.28 14.43 -15.20
CA PRO A 495 -19.20 15.77 -15.75
C PRO A 495 -20.47 16.13 -16.54
N ASP A 496 -20.76 17.43 -16.62
CA ASP A 496 -21.96 18.00 -17.23
C ASP A 496 -21.59 18.93 -18.41
N PRO A 497 -21.51 18.41 -19.66
CA PRO A 497 -20.83 19.08 -20.79
C PRO A 497 -21.31 20.50 -21.11
N GLU A 498 -22.55 20.85 -20.77
CA GLU A 498 -23.16 22.15 -21.10
C GLU A 498 -22.60 23.30 -20.24
N LYS A 499 -21.98 23.00 -19.10
CA LYS A 499 -21.32 23.99 -18.21
C LYS A 499 -19.93 24.46 -18.70
N TYR A 500 -19.30 23.75 -19.64
CA TYR A 500 -17.87 23.93 -19.96
C TYR A 500 -17.63 25.07 -20.97
N GLN A 501 -17.89 26.32 -20.54
CA GLN A 501 -17.82 27.49 -21.42
C GLN A 501 -16.54 28.33 -21.18
N ASP A 502 -16.14 28.53 -19.92
CA ASP A 502 -15.00 29.38 -19.49
C ASP A 502 -13.60 28.76 -19.71
N ASN A 503 -13.30 28.32 -20.94
CA ASN A 503 -12.06 27.63 -21.30
C ASN A 503 -10.79 28.44 -20.96
N ASP A 504 -10.81 29.77 -21.11
CA ASP A 504 -9.64 30.61 -20.84
C ASP A 504 -9.32 30.72 -19.34
N LYS A 505 -10.32 30.77 -18.46
CA LYS A 505 -10.10 30.73 -17.00
C LYS A 505 -9.54 29.39 -16.55
N VAL A 506 -10.02 28.28 -17.14
CA VAL A 506 -9.47 26.94 -16.91
C VAL A 506 -8.02 26.84 -17.42
N ARG A 507 -7.70 27.47 -18.56
CA ARG A 507 -6.35 27.54 -19.11
C ARG A 507 -5.41 28.39 -18.25
N GLN A 508 -5.88 29.51 -17.71
CA GLN A 508 -5.11 30.31 -16.76
C GLN A 508 -4.82 29.52 -15.48
N LEU A 509 -5.84 28.88 -14.90
CA LEU A 509 -5.68 28.04 -13.70
C LEU A 509 -4.76 26.82 -13.94
N TYR A 510 -4.68 26.31 -15.17
CA TYR A 510 -3.72 25.28 -15.56
C TYR A 510 -2.27 25.78 -15.59
N LEU A 511 -2.03 26.96 -16.17
CA LEU A 511 -0.69 27.54 -16.35
C LEU A 511 -0.15 28.18 -15.06
N GLU A 512 -0.94 29.03 -14.42
CA GLU A 512 -0.55 29.83 -13.26
C GLU A 512 -0.80 29.09 -11.94
N GLY A 513 -1.75 28.15 -11.91
CA GLY A 513 -2.20 27.43 -10.72
C GLY A 513 -3.00 28.31 -9.74
N VAL A 514 -3.46 27.70 -8.63
CA VAL A 514 -4.22 28.41 -7.59
C VAL A 514 -3.36 29.56 -6.99
N PRO A 515 -3.89 30.80 -6.85
CA PRO A 515 -3.18 31.92 -6.22
C PRO A 515 -2.80 31.65 -4.75
N VAL A 516 -1.79 32.37 -4.25
CA VAL A 516 -1.25 32.14 -2.89
C VAL A 516 -2.29 32.41 -1.80
N GLU A 517 -3.03 33.51 -1.91
CA GLU A 517 -4.11 33.87 -0.96
C GLU A 517 -5.14 32.75 -0.85
N CYS A 518 -5.56 32.18 -1.99
CA CYS A 518 -6.57 31.13 -2.06
C CYS A 518 -6.15 29.81 -1.39
N ALA A 519 -4.87 29.63 -0.99
CA ALA A 519 -4.42 28.51 -0.19
C ALA A 519 -4.68 28.66 1.33
N HIS A 520 -5.05 29.85 1.82
CA HIS A 520 -5.39 30.10 3.22
C HIS A 520 -6.71 29.42 3.62
N SER A 521 -6.80 28.87 4.83
CA SER A 521 -8.01 28.21 5.35
C SER A 521 -8.04 28.25 6.88
N PHE A 522 -9.22 28.41 7.47
CA PHE A 522 -9.39 28.50 8.93
C PHE A 522 -9.22 27.15 9.66
N ILE A 523 -8.86 26.07 8.95
CA ILE A 523 -8.52 24.76 9.54
C ILE A 523 -7.20 24.77 10.33
N TRP A 524 -6.37 25.80 10.14
CA TRP A 524 -5.16 26.01 10.95
C TRP A 524 -5.47 26.56 12.36
N ASP A 525 -6.66 27.12 12.56
CA ASP A 525 -7.03 27.84 13.76
C ASP A 525 -7.82 26.92 14.71
N GLN A 526 -7.18 26.57 15.82
CA GLN A 526 -7.63 25.50 16.72
C GLN A 526 -9.02 25.75 17.30
N ASP A 527 -9.33 26.99 17.68
CA ASP A 527 -10.57 27.33 18.38
C ASP A 527 -11.78 27.40 17.43
N ILE A 528 -11.55 27.78 16.16
CA ILE A 528 -12.54 27.60 15.09
C ILE A 528 -12.82 26.10 14.89
N CYS A 529 -11.77 25.26 14.83
CA CYS A 529 -11.93 23.81 14.72
C CYS A 529 -12.66 23.18 15.93
N LYS A 530 -12.43 23.65 17.16
CA LYS A 530 -13.18 23.23 18.37
C LYS A 530 -14.66 23.60 18.25
N ASN A 531 -14.95 24.89 18.01
CA ASN A 531 -16.32 25.42 17.87
C ASN A 531 -17.13 24.65 16.81
N VAL A 532 -16.55 24.46 15.62
CA VAL A 532 -17.15 23.70 14.51
C VAL A 532 -17.35 22.22 14.85
N THR A 533 -16.54 21.63 15.73
CA THR A 533 -16.69 20.25 16.22
C THR A 533 -17.80 20.13 17.27
N GLU A 534 -17.91 21.12 18.16
CA GLU A 534 -18.82 21.12 19.30
C GLU A 534 -20.27 21.44 18.89
N ASN A 535 -20.46 22.47 18.05
CA ASN A 535 -21.74 22.95 17.53
C ASN A 535 -22.36 22.04 16.44
N LYS A 536 -21.78 20.85 16.21
CA LYS A 536 -22.21 19.94 15.14
C LYS A 536 -23.56 19.27 15.42
N ILE A 537 -24.58 19.63 14.62
CA ILE A 537 -25.91 18.98 14.60
C ILE A 537 -25.78 17.45 14.39
N SER A 538 -26.51 16.67 15.19
CA SER A 538 -26.42 15.20 15.15
C SER A 538 -26.99 14.58 13.86
N GLU A 539 -26.57 13.35 13.55
CA GLU A 539 -27.16 12.61 12.42
C GLU A 539 -28.62 12.21 12.64
N GLN A 540 -29.11 12.13 13.90
CA GLN A 540 -30.50 11.75 14.16
C GLN A 540 -31.43 12.92 13.86
N ASP A 541 -31.13 14.09 14.42
CA ASP A 541 -31.99 15.28 14.35
C ASP A 541 -32.05 15.81 12.92
N LEU A 542 -30.91 15.84 12.23
CA LEU A 542 -30.84 16.17 10.80
C LEU A 542 -31.64 15.20 9.92
N ASN A 543 -31.82 13.94 10.33
CA ASN A 543 -32.71 12.99 9.64
C ASN A 543 -34.19 13.16 10.03
N GLN A 544 -34.48 13.63 11.25
CA GLN A 544 -35.82 14.00 11.68
C GLN A 544 -36.33 15.24 10.92
N MET A 545 -35.49 16.28 10.79
CA MET A 545 -35.78 17.47 9.97
C MET A 545 -36.09 17.09 8.52
N ARG A 546 -35.27 16.23 7.88
CA ARG A 546 -35.55 15.68 6.53
C ARG A 546 -36.86 14.89 6.43
N ALA A 547 -37.39 14.36 7.54
CA ALA A 547 -38.65 13.63 7.59
C ALA A 547 -39.86 14.53 7.88
N GLN A 548 -39.64 15.72 8.42
CA GLN A 548 -40.66 16.76 8.65
C GLN A 548 -40.92 17.62 7.39
N LEU A 549 -40.01 17.63 6.42
CA LEU A 549 -40.19 18.32 5.13
C LEU A 549 -41.45 17.84 4.39
N LEU A 550 -42.42 18.75 4.19
CA LEU A 550 -43.70 18.47 3.54
C LEU A 550 -43.57 17.93 2.12
N VAL A 551 -42.61 18.44 1.34
CA VAL A 551 -42.40 18.07 -0.07
C VAL A 551 -41.42 16.89 -0.17
N PRO A 552 -41.83 15.69 -0.64
CA PRO A 552 -40.97 14.50 -0.63
C PRO A 552 -39.78 14.50 -1.62
N GLY A 553 -39.35 15.65 -2.13
CA GLY A 553 -38.26 15.82 -3.10
C GLY A 553 -37.18 16.85 -2.73
N SER A 554 -37.52 17.87 -1.92
CA SER A 554 -36.68 19.04 -1.67
C SER A 554 -35.32 18.72 -1.01
N GLN A 555 -34.38 19.64 -1.18
CA GLN A 555 -33.21 19.78 -0.30
C GLN A 555 -33.70 20.27 1.07
N LEU A 556 -33.00 19.89 2.14
CA LEU A 556 -33.20 20.52 3.44
C LEU A 556 -32.51 21.88 3.41
N ASP A 557 -33.17 22.90 3.92
CA ASP A 557 -32.50 24.16 4.28
C ASP A 557 -32.33 24.22 5.80
N LEU A 558 -31.25 24.85 6.25
CA LEU A 558 -30.93 25.10 7.65
C LEU A 558 -30.75 26.60 7.95
N GLY A 559 -30.74 27.46 6.92
CA GLY A 559 -30.57 28.90 7.05
C GLY A 559 -29.33 29.28 7.88
N PRO A 560 -29.46 30.13 8.91
CA PRO A 560 -28.34 30.55 9.75
C PRO A 560 -27.72 29.42 10.58
N CYS A 561 -28.49 28.35 10.82
CA CYS A 561 -28.06 27.18 11.62
C CYS A 561 -27.25 26.14 10.82
N GLU A 562 -26.95 26.36 9.53
CA GLU A 562 -26.04 25.48 8.80
C GLU A 562 -24.61 25.65 9.34
N SER A 563 -24.03 24.59 9.90
CA SER A 563 -22.61 24.59 10.29
C SER A 563 -21.72 24.89 9.09
N LYS A 564 -20.87 25.92 9.19
CA LYS A 564 -19.83 26.23 8.19
C LYS A 564 -18.52 25.54 8.62
N ILE A 565 -17.90 24.78 7.71
CA ILE A 565 -16.74 23.94 8.03
C ILE A 565 -15.53 24.34 7.16
N PRO A 566 -14.40 24.80 7.75
CA PRO A 566 -13.19 25.01 6.99
C PRO A 566 -12.52 23.68 6.64
N ILE A 567 -12.05 23.56 5.40
CA ILE A 567 -11.32 22.40 4.89
C ILE A 567 -10.07 22.83 4.12
N LEU A 568 -9.17 21.87 3.85
CA LEU A 568 -8.06 22.06 2.92
C LEU A 568 -8.12 20.97 1.84
N LEU A 569 -8.06 21.40 0.57
CA LEU A 569 -7.98 20.51 -0.59
C LEU A 569 -6.54 20.54 -1.11
N VAL A 570 -5.90 19.38 -1.18
CA VAL A 570 -4.51 19.25 -1.66
C VAL A 570 -4.46 18.25 -2.80
N GLN A 571 -4.08 18.71 -3.99
CA GLN A 571 -4.00 17.87 -5.17
C GLN A 571 -2.93 16.79 -4.99
N GLN A 572 -3.25 15.56 -5.41
CA GLN A 572 -2.30 14.45 -5.47
C GLN A 572 -2.02 14.14 -6.94
N PRO A 573 -0.76 14.28 -7.41
CA PRO A 573 -0.47 14.33 -8.85
C PRO A 573 -0.59 13.01 -9.60
N GLY A 574 -0.62 11.88 -8.89
CA GLY A 574 -0.55 10.56 -9.51
C GLY A 574 0.90 10.13 -9.77
N LYS A 575 1.09 9.16 -10.68
CA LYS A 575 2.43 8.78 -11.16
C LYS A 575 3.06 9.96 -11.92
N MET A 576 4.18 10.47 -11.40
CA MET A 576 4.93 11.59 -12.00
C MET A 576 6.28 11.19 -12.58
N ALA A 577 6.93 10.17 -12.01
CA ALA A 577 8.19 9.64 -12.54
C ALA A 577 7.95 8.68 -13.71
N GLY A 578 8.88 8.63 -14.66
CA GLY A 578 8.78 7.80 -15.86
C GLY A 578 7.73 8.25 -16.90
N GLU A 579 7.87 7.79 -18.14
CA GLU A 579 6.96 8.15 -19.24
C GLU A 579 5.65 7.31 -19.27
N ASP A 580 5.59 6.19 -18.53
CA ASP A 580 4.49 5.22 -18.61
C ASP A 580 3.24 5.70 -17.84
N ARG A 581 2.33 6.40 -18.53
CA ARG A 581 1.08 7.00 -18.02
C ARG A 581 1.31 8.09 -16.96
N PRO A 582 1.79 9.29 -17.37
CA PRO A 582 1.84 10.45 -16.49
C PRO A 582 0.45 10.75 -15.91
N GLY A 583 0.41 11.08 -14.63
CA GLY A 583 -0.81 11.37 -13.88
C GLY A 583 -1.63 10.15 -13.44
N TRP A 584 -1.17 8.90 -13.65
CA TRP A 584 -2.00 7.75 -13.27
C TRP A 584 -2.29 7.70 -11.76
N GLY A 585 -3.55 7.54 -11.39
CA GLY A 585 -3.98 7.55 -9.99
C GLY A 585 -3.85 8.91 -9.31
N SER A 586 -3.91 10.00 -10.08
CA SER A 586 -4.09 11.37 -9.59
C SER A 586 -5.43 11.56 -8.87
N GLY A 587 -5.52 12.57 -8.01
CA GLY A 587 -6.72 12.86 -7.24
C GLY A 587 -6.54 14.00 -6.24
N TRP A 588 -7.22 13.90 -5.10
CA TRP A 588 -7.29 14.95 -4.09
C TRP A 588 -7.27 14.37 -2.68
N ASP A 589 -6.41 14.93 -1.82
CA ASP A 589 -6.52 14.76 -0.38
C ASP A 589 -7.40 15.88 0.18
N ILE A 590 -8.34 15.51 1.06
CA ILE A 590 -9.20 16.41 1.83
C ILE A 590 -8.74 16.34 3.29
N TYR A 591 -8.38 17.48 3.85
CA TYR A 591 -8.17 17.64 5.29
C TYR A 591 -9.40 18.32 5.89
N LEU A 592 -9.87 17.78 7.01
CA LEU A 592 -11.09 18.23 7.69
C LEU A 592 -10.96 18.05 9.22
N PRO A 593 -11.62 18.89 10.05
CA PRO A 593 -11.58 18.76 11.50
C PRO A 593 -12.11 17.40 12.00
N LYS A 594 -11.63 16.97 13.18
CA LYS A 594 -12.23 15.86 13.92
C LYS A 594 -13.74 16.05 14.16
N GLY A 595 -14.45 14.96 14.40
CA GLY A 595 -15.91 14.91 14.53
C GLY A 595 -16.65 14.96 13.20
N TRP A 596 -16.08 15.55 12.14
CA TRP A 596 -16.71 15.67 10.82
C TRP A 596 -16.48 14.48 9.89
N GLY A 597 -15.64 13.51 10.29
CA GLY A 597 -15.22 12.39 9.44
C GLY A 597 -16.38 11.63 8.79
N MET A 598 -17.28 11.07 9.59
CA MET A 598 -18.42 10.29 9.06
C MET A 598 -19.45 11.14 8.30
N ALA A 599 -19.55 12.45 8.61
CA ALA A 599 -20.48 13.37 7.96
C ALA A 599 -20.08 13.67 6.51
N PHE A 600 -18.79 13.83 6.23
CA PHE A 600 -18.26 13.95 4.87
C PHE A 600 -18.21 12.60 4.13
N TRP A 601 -17.93 11.50 4.85
CA TRP A 601 -17.79 10.16 4.25
C TRP A 601 -19.06 9.69 3.52
N ILE A 602 -20.23 9.77 4.16
CA ILE A 602 -21.48 9.23 3.61
C ILE A 602 -21.92 9.90 2.29
N PRO A 603 -21.91 11.24 2.16
CA PRO A 603 -22.14 11.94 0.89
C PRO A 603 -21.29 11.42 -0.28
N PHE A 604 -19.97 11.25 -0.12
CA PHE A 604 -19.12 10.66 -1.17
C PHE A 604 -19.55 9.24 -1.55
N ILE A 605 -19.91 8.40 -0.56
CA ILE A 605 -20.48 7.07 -0.85
C ILE A 605 -21.78 7.19 -1.67
N TYR A 606 -22.59 8.22 -1.47
CA TYR A 606 -23.83 8.46 -2.23
C TYR A 606 -23.62 9.08 -3.63
N ARG A 607 -22.47 9.69 -3.92
CA ARG A 607 -22.03 10.11 -5.28
C ARG A 607 -21.39 9.00 -6.11
N GLY A 608 -21.48 7.74 -5.69
CA GLY A 608 -21.10 6.59 -6.52
C GLY A 608 -19.78 5.94 -6.12
N VAL A 609 -18.94 6.68 -5.39
CA VAL A 609 -17.56 6.32 -5.02
C VAL A 609 -17.46 4.92 -4.41
N ARG A 610 -16.36 4.23 -4.72
CA ARG A 610 -15.95 2.95 -4.10
C ARG A 610 -14.89 3.24 -3.03
N VAL A 611 -14.78 2.38 -2.02
CA VAL A 611 -13.76 2.52 -0.96
C VAL A 611 -12.71 1.44 -1.11
N GLY A 612 -11.44 1.81 -0.94
CA GLY A 612 -10.32 0.90 -0.77
C GLY A 612 -9.84 0.87 0.69
N GLY A 613 -9.33 -0.29 1.13
CA GLY A 613 -8.61 -0.44 2.39
C GLY A 613 -7.09 -0.35 2.20
N LEU A 614 -6.33 -0.80 3.21
CA LEU A 614 -4.86 -0.86 3.15
C LEU A 614 -4.35 -1.68 1.95
N GLN A 615 -5.04 -2.76 1.57
CA GLN A 615 -4.65 -3.57 0.41
C GLN A 615 -4.81 -2.80 -0.92
N GLU A 616 -5.89 -2.02 -1.08
CA GLU A 616 -6.05 -1.14 -2.25
C GLU A 616 -5.07 0.05 -2.22
N ALA A 617 -4.67 0.55 -1.04
CA ALA A 617 -3.64 1.60 -0.92
C ALA A 617 -2.25 1.07 -1.31
N ALA A 618 -1.87 -0.12 -0.83
CA ALA A 618 -0.64 -0.78 -1.22
C ALA A 618 -0.56 -1.03 -2.74
N LYS A 619 -1.68 -1.39 -3.37
CA LYS A 619 -1.79 -1.60 -4.82
C LYS A 619 -1.84 -0.31 -5.65
N HIS A 620 -2.30 0.80 -5.06
CA HIS A 620 -2.22 2.11 -5.69
C HIS A 620 -0.76 2.55 -5.84
N SER A 621 0.05 2.48 -4.77
CA SER A 621 1.48 2.79 -4.82
C SER A 621 2.27 1.85 -5.75
N GLU A 622 2.00 0.54 -5.68
CA GLU A 622 2.61 -0.47 -6.57
C GLU A 622 2.38 -0.14 -8.06
N TYR A 623 1.16 0.22 -8.45
CA TYR A 623 0.84 0.61 -9.82
C TYR A 623 1.33 2.02 -10.21
N GLN A 624 1.67 2.87 -9.23
CA GLN A 624 2.40 4.11 -9.46
C GLN A 624 3.92 3.92 -9.56
N ARG A 625 4.43 2.70 -9.31
CA ARG A 625 5.86 2.39 -9.13
C ARG A 625 6.53 3.23 -8.02
N THR A 626 5.76 3.62 -6.98
CA THR A 626 6.25 4.40 -5.83
C THR A 626 6.48 3.52 -4.59
N PRO A 627 7.57 3.73 -3.84
CA PRO A 627 7.77 3.05 -2.55
C PRO A 627 6.71 3.51 -1.54
N HIS A 628 6.29 2.59 -0.67
CA HIS A 628 5.16 2.80 0.25
C HIS A 628 5.53 2.39 1.67
N THR A 629 5.51 3.40 2.54
CA THR A 629 5.88 3.36 3.96
C THR A 629 5.04 2.36 4.75
N PRO A 630 5.61 1.59 5.70
CA PRO A 630 7.06 1.47 6.00
C PRO A 630 7.78 0.41 5.14
N ASN A 631 7.06 -0.44 4.41
CA ASN A 631 7.59 -1.66 3.76
C ASN A 631 8.79 -1.43 2.83
N ASP A 632 8.77 -0.39 1.99
CA ASP A 632 9.78 -0.17 0.94
C ASP A 632 10.86 0.86 1.35
N PHE A 633 11.22 0.87 2.64
CA PHE A 633 12.26 1.73 3.22
C PHE A 633 13.18 0.88 4.11
N PRO A 634 14.00 -0.02 3.53
CA PRO A 634 14.71 -1.05 4.29
C PRO A 634 15.78 -0.51 5.25
N ASP A 635 16.25 0.72 5.02
CA ASP A 635 17.28 1.43 5.78
C ASP A 635 16.72 2.31 6.92
N CYS A 636 15.40 2.37 7.13
CA CYS A 636 14.81 3.10 8.27
C CYS A 636 14.34 2.17 9.40
N PRO A 637 14.32 2.62 10.67
CA PRO A 637 13.96 1.79 11.83
C PRO A 637 12.59 1.11 11.68
N ALA A 638 11.58 1.85 11.23
CA ALA A 638 10.24 1.32 10.98
C ALA A 638 10.17 0.30 9.83
N GLY A 639 11.05 0.40 8.84
CA GLY A 639 11.17 -0.57 7.74
C GLY A 639 11.79 -1.88 8.23
N MET A 640 12.86 -1.80 9.03
CA MET A 640 13.48 -2.95 9.68
C MET A 640 12.50 -3.66 10.65
N GLN A 641 11.77 -2.90 11.47
CA GLN A 641 10.70 -3.44 12.32
C GLN A 641 9.60 -4.12 11.49
N PHE A 642 9.16 -3.51 10.39
CA PHE A 642 8.15 -4.10 9.50
C PHE A 642 8.66 -5.38 8.82
N ALA A 643 9.94 -5.44 8.45
CA ALA A 643 10.56 -6.64 7.89
C ALA A 643 10.51 -7.79 8.90
N LYS A 644 10.85 -7.54 10.17
CA LYS A 644 10.74 -8.53 11.27
C LYS A 644 9.28 -8.94 11.56
N GLU A 645 8.32 -8.00 11.54
CA GLU A 645 6.86 -8.33 11.61
C GLU A 645 6.44 -9.28 10.48
N LEU A 646 6.89 -8.99 9.25
CA LEU A 646 6.54 -9.71 8.03
C LEU A 646 7.17 -11.11 8.03
N GLU A 647 8.44 -11.21 8.41
CA GLU A 647 9.18 -12.46 8.56
C GLU A 647 8.51 -13.39 9.55
N ALA A 648 8.27 -12.96 10.79
CA ALA A 648 7.56 -13.76 11.79
C ALA A 648 6.17 -14.19 11.28
N THR A 649 5.48 -13.30 10.57
CA THR A 649 4.18 -13.56 9.93
C THR A 649 4.25 -14.53 8.72
N LEU A 650 5.42 -14.73 8.11
CA LEU A 650 5.65 -15.70 7.04
C LEU A 650 6.15 -17.04 7.59
N LEU A 651 7.05 -16.99 8.58
CA LEU A 651 7.57 -18.13 9.32
C LEU A 651 6.45 -18.89 10.04
N GLU A 652 5.52 -18.20 10.71
CA GLU A 652 4.32 -18.82 11.30
C GLU A 652 3.45 -19.49 10.22
N LYS A 653 3.21 -18.83 9.08
CA LYS A 653 2.47 -19.46 7.95
C LYS A 653 3.19 -20.66 7.36
N PHE A 654 4.49 -20.82 7.61
CA PHE A 654 5.33 -21.92 7.16
C PHE A 654 5.41 -23.05 8.19
N LYS A 655 5.67 -22.75 9.48
CA LYS A 655 5.56 -23.69 10.62
C LYS A 655 4.16 -24.35 10.62
N ARG A 656 3.10 -23.57 10.42
CA ARG A 656 1.69 -24.04 10.31
C ARG A 656 1.34 -24.81 9.02
N ARG A 657 2.30 -25.12 8.13
CA ARG A 657 2.10 -26.03 6.99
C ARG A 657 2.89 -27.32 7.21
N PRO A 658 2.26 -28.50 7.10
CA PRO A 658 2.99 -29.76 7.23
C PRO A 658 4.04 -29.89 6.09
N PRO A 659 5.20 -30.54 6.33
CA PRO A 659 6.34 -30.53 5.41
C PRO A 659 5.98 -30.84 3.95
N ALA A 660 5.16 -31.87 3.70
CA ALA A 660 4.75 -32.28 2.35
C ALA A 660 3.76 -31.31 1.64
N LYS A 661 3.44 -30.15 2.24
CA LYS A 661 2.57 -29.10 1.69
C LYS A 661 3.21 -27.70 1.71
N ARG A 662 4.52 -27.61 1.97
CA ARG A 662 5.32 -26.38 1.87
C ARG A 662 6.56 -26.60 1.00
N ALA A 663 7.15 -25.52 0.52
CA ALA A 663 8.42 -25.58 -0.20
C ALA A 663 9.55 -26.02 0.75
N ASN A 664 10.54 -26.70 0.20
CA ASN A 664 11.85 -26.87 0.81
C ASN A 664 12.76 -25.86 0.10
N TYR A 665 13.15 -24.79 0.79
CA TYR A 665 13.84 -23.65 0.18
C TYR A 665 15.33 -23.95 -0.06
N ILE A 666 15.94 -24.78 0.80
CA ILE A 666 17.29 -25.36 0.60
C ILE A 666 17.39 -25.96 -0.81
N LYS A 667 16.51 -26.91 -1.15
CA LYS A 667 16.50 -27.60 -2.45
C LYS A 667 16.18 -26.70 -3.66
N LEU A 668 15.62 -25.51 -3.42
CA LEU A 668 15.31 -24.50 -4.44
C LEU A 668 16.40 -23.43 -4.57
N GLY A 669 17.53 -23.57 -3.85
CA GLY A 669 18.64 -22.62 -3.87
C GLY A 669 18.32 -21.30 -3.16
N THR A 670 17.26 -21.24 -2.35
CA THR A 670 16.79 -20.00 -1.71
C THR A 670 17.29 -19.99 -0.26
N LEU A 671 18.18 -19.03 0.06
CA LEU A 671 18.75 -18.84 1.41
C LEU A 671 17.71 -18.29 2.38
N SER A 672 17.40 -16.98 2.31
CA SER A 672 16.30 -16.39 3.07
C SER A 672 15.04 -16.21 2.21
N PRO A 673 13.93 -16.90 2.52
CA PRO A 673 12.64 -16.73 1.85
C PRO A 673 11.71 -15.73 2.55
N PHE A 674 12.02 -15.29 3.78
CA PHE A 674 11.11 -14.53 4.65
C PHE A 674 11.57 -13.11 4.98
N ILE A 675 12.84 -12.79 4.76
CA ILE A 675 13.41 -11.45 4.81
C ILE A 675 14.40 -11.27 3.64
N CYS A 676 14.70 -10.03 3.27
CA CYS A 676 15.76 -9.72 2.31
C CYS A 676 17.05 -9.39 3.08
N PRO A 677 18.13 -10.19 3.01
CA PRO A 677 19.39 -9.96 3.74
C PRO A 677 20.22 -8.83 3.09
N TRP A 678 19.76 -7.59 3.20
CA TRP A 678 20.38 -6.41 2.60
C TRP A 678 21.82 -6.15 3.07
N GLU A 679 22.07 -6.32 4.36
CA GLU A 679 23.41 -6.15 4.95
C GLU A 679 24.40 -7.17 4.38
N GLN A 680 24.07 -8.46 4.38
CA GLN A 680 24.96 -9.48 3.84
C GLN A 680 25.13 -9.33 2.33
N LEU A 681 24.06 -9.01 1.59
CA LEU A 681 24.16 -8.74 0.16
C LEU A 681 25.15 -7.60 -0.14
N THR A 682 25.07 -6.49 0.60
CA THR A 682 25.93 -5.33 0.37
C THR A 682 27.36 -5.54 0.87
N LYS A 683 27.56 -6.18 2.03
CA LYS A 683 28.89 -6.63 2.52
C LYS A 683 29.57 -7.55 1.51
N ASN A 684 28.86 -8.51 0.92
CA ASN A 684 29.45 -9.47 -0.03
C ASN A 684 29.80 -8.80 -1.38
N TRP A 685 29.03 -7.80 -1.83
CA TRP A 685 29.38 -7.02 -3.03
C TRP A 685 30.52 -6.02 -2.78
N GLU A 686 30.63 -5.44 -1.58
CA GLU A 686 31.78 -4.62 -1.15
C GLU A 686 33.06 -5.47 -1.07
N GLY A 687 33.00 -6.64 -0.42
CA GLY A 687 34.12 -7.58 -0.36
C GLY A 687 34.58 -8.07 -1.73
N ARG A 688 33.65 -8.31 -2.67
CA ARG A 688 33.99 -8.61 -4.08
C ARG A 688 34.75 -7.46 -4.75
N MET A 689 34.28 -6.22 -4.58
CA MET A 689 34.94 -5.04 -5.17
C MET A 689 36.37 -4.85 -4.63
N ASN A 690 36.57 -5.12 -3.35
CA ASN A 690 37.87 -5.00 -2.70
C ASN A 690 38.83 -6.16 -3.04
N ALA A 691 38.29 -7.35 -3.33
CA ALA A 691 39.09 -8.52 -3.73
C ALA A 691 39.39 -8.56 -5.25
N SER A 692 38.68 -7.78 -6.07
CA SER A 692 38.95 -7.68 -7.51
C SER A 692 40.02 -6.64 -7.82
N GLU A 693 41.29 -6.96 -7.53
CA GLU A 693 42.45 -6.18 -7.98
C GLU A 693 42.57 -6.12 -9.52
N GLU A 694 41.85 -6.99 -10.24
CA GLU A 694 41.68 -6.98 -11.71
C GLU A 694 41.14 -5.64 -12.26
N PHE A 695 40.60 -4.73 -11.42
CA PHE A 695 40.27 -3.36 -11.84
C PHE A 695 41.50 -2.43 -12.01
N ILE A 696 42.73 -2.89 -11.72
CA ILE A 696 43.94 -2.03 -11.73
C ILE A 696 45.12 -2.72 -12.45
N CYS A 697 45.04 -2.89 -13.78
CA CYS A 697 46.22 -2.89 -14.66
C CYS A 697 45.85 -2.80 -16.16
N PRO A 698 46.32 -1.79 -16.92
CA PRO A 698 46.18 -1.75 -18.37
C PRO A 698 47.39 -2.42 -19.06
N SER A 699 47.25 -3.67 -19.48
CA SER A 699 48.21 -4.31 -20.41
C SER A 699 47.84 -4.01 -21.87
N SER A 700 48.80 -3.50 -22.64
CA SER A 700 48.65 -3.22 -24.06
C SER A 700 48.63 -4.50 -24.92
N PRO A 701 48.01 -4.46 -26.11
CA PRO A 701 48.05 -5.59 -27.03
C PRO A 701 49.39 -5.63 -27.77
N ASP A 702 50.17 -6.68 -27.55
CA ASP A 702 51.14 -7.19 -28.51
C ASP A 702 50.90 -8.69 -28.67
N ALA A 703 51.16 -9.22 -29.87
CA ALA A 703 50.88 -10.60 -30.23
C ALA A 703 52.13 -11.25 -30.81
N GLU A 704 52.34 -12.54 -30.49
CA GLU A 704 52.76 -13.51 -31.50
C GLU A 704 52.46 -14.95 -31.06
N HIS A 705 52.61 -15.90 -31.99
CA HIS A 705 52.17 -17.29 -31.82
C HIS A 705 53.30 -18.23 -31.37
N CYS A 706 52.94 -19.30 -30.65
CA CYS A 706 53.18 -20.66 -31.15
C CYS A 706 52.13 -21.64 -30.60
N ALA A 707 52.15 -22.90 -31.03
CA ALA A 707 51.04 -23.84 -30.87
C ALA A 707 51.46 -25.29 -30.58
N THR A 708 50.44 -26.13 -30.35
CA THR A 708 50.40 -27.62 -30.41
C THR A 708 50.93 -28.44 -29.23
N GLU A 709 50.08 -29.38 -28.80
CA GLU A 709 50.34 -30.64 -28.06
C GLU A 709 50.94 -30.56 -26.63
N GLY A 710 50.66 -31.48 -25.70
CA GLY A 710 49.82 -32.70 -25.77
C GLY A 710 49.52 -33.27 -24.36
N ASN A 711 48.87 -34.45 -24.29
CA ASN A 711 48.47 -35.08 -23.02
C ASN A 711 49.65 -35.47 -22.11
N GLY A 712 49.48 -35.30 -20.79
CA GLY A 712 50.33 -35.86 -19.74
C GLY A 712 49.55 -36.01 -18.42
N PHE A 713 49.85 -37.03 -17.61
CA PHE A 713 49.14 -37.36 -16.36
C PHE A 713 50.16 -37.58 -15.22
N CYS A 714 49.68 -37.54 -13.98
CA CYS A 714 50.35 -37.93 -12.72
C CYS A 714 51.32 -36.92 -12.05
N ASP A 715 50.94 -36.57 -10.82
CA ASP A 715 51.76 -36.38 -9.61
C ASP A 715 52.85 -37.48 -9.43
N PRO A 716 53.90 -37.32 -8.57
CA PRO A 716 53.86 -36.52 -7.33
C PRO A 716 55.14 -35.74 -6.90
N GLU A 717 54.96 -35.03 -5.78
CA GLU A 717 55.94 -34.61 -4.77
C GLU A 717 57.01 -35.68 -4.40
N PRO A 718 58.20 -35.33 -3.84
CA PRO A 718 58.29 -34.59 -2.56
C PRO A 718 59.49 -33.64 -2.30
N GLU A 719 59.35 -32.91 -1.18
CA GLU A 719 60.36 -32.40 -0.21
C GLU A 719 61.84 -32.21 -0.59
N VAL A 720 62.36 -30.99 -0.36
CA VAL A 720 63.72 -30.75 0.18
C VAL A 720 63.64 -29.66 1.28
N VAL A 721 64.56 -29.71 2.24
CA VAL A 721 64.52 -29.01 3.54
C VAL A 721 65.31 -27.68 3.56
N LYS A 722 64.89 -26.79 4.48
CA LYS A 722 65.55 -25.58 5.04
C LYS A 722 67.05 -25.36 4.78
N GLU A 723 67.43 -24.08 4.68
CA GLU A 723 68.57 -23.50 5.41
C GLU A 723 68.31 -22.02 5.75
N ALA A 724 69.14 -21.36 6.58
CA ALA A 724 68.77 -20.09 7.23
C ALA A 724 69.92 -19.14 7.64
N SER A 725 69.59 -17.83 7.70
CA SER A 725 70.26 -16.77 8.48
C SER A 725 71.67 -16.31 8.03
N PRO A 726 72.28 -15.21 8.57
CA PRO A 726 71.77 -14.15 9.49
C PRO A 726 72.13 -12.68 9.05
N GLU A 727 71.99 -11.71 9.98
CA GLU A 727 72.69 -10.38 10.06
C GLU A 727 72.16 -9.19 9.20
N THR A 728 72.09 -7.91 9.65
CA THR A 728 72.38 -7.26 10.98
C THR A 728 71.72 -5.86 11.12
N GLY A 729 71.34 -5.48 12.36
CA GLY A 729 71.37 -4.08 12.88
C GLY A 729 70.21 -3.10 12.58
N GLU A 730 69.92 -2.04 13.36
CA GLU A 730 70.26 -1.69 14.77
C GLU A 730 69.18 -0.75 15.41
N VAL A 731 68.91 -0.97 16.70
CA VAL A 731 68.58 -0.08 17.87
C VAL A 731 67.97 1.35 17.70
N GLU A 732 66.84 1.60 18.41
CA GLU A 732 66.54 2.64 19.45
C GLU A 732 65.03 2.51 19.82
N GLU A 733 64.59 2.26 21.08
CA GLU A 733 64.51 3.12 22.29
C GLU A 733 63.72 4.44 22.10
N THR A 734 62.83 4.92 22.98
CA THR A 734 62.18 4.48 24.25
C THR A 734 60.71 5.04 24.25
N MET A 735 59.77 4.85 25.20
CA MET A 735 59.83 4.99 26.67
C MET A 735 58.51 4.48 27.32
N GLU A 736 58.55 4.16 28.63
CA GLU A 736 57.43 3.58 29.40
C GLU A 736 56.63 4.63 30.23
N ILE A 737 55.56 4.15 30.92
CA ILE A 737 55.04 4.51 32.27
C ILE A 737 53.54 4.11 32.31
N THR A 738 53.04 2.98 32.84
CA THR A 738 53.18 2.22 34.12
C THR A 738 52.22 2.63 35.25
N SER A 739 51.35 1.69 35.65
CA SER A 739 50.65 1.59 36.96
C SER A 739 49.52 2.62 37.25
N SER A 740 48.60 2.41 38.20
CA SER A 740 48.56 1.41 39.29
C SER A 740 47.16 0.84 39.62
N GLU A 741 47.14 -0.22 40.43
CA GLU A 741 45.97 -1.01 40.84
C GLU A 741 45.10 -0.34 41.93
N GLY A 742 43.91 -0.90 42.23
CA GLY A 742 43.09 -0.48 43.36
C GLY A 742 41.67 -1.07 43.44
N ALA A 743 41.54 -2.39 43.67
CA ALA A 743 40.23 -3.07 43.73
C ALA A 743 39.66 -3.20 45.15
N VAL A 744 38.37 -2.85 45.35
CA VAL A 744 37.58 -3.17 46.55
C VAL A 744 36.16 -3.58 46.13
N LYS A 745 35.67 -4.73 46.60
CA LYS A 745 34.31 -5.25 46.33
C LYS A 745 33.36 -5.03 47.52
N ARG A 746 32.07 -4.85 47.22
CA ARG A 746 30.92 -5.31 48.03
C ARG A 746 29.71 -5.54 47.11
N GLU A 747 28.91 -6.56 47.42
CA GLU A 747 27.69 -6.94 46.68
C GLU A 747 26.48 -6.12 47.17
N GLY A 748 25.37 -5.96 46.43
CA GLY A 748 25.03 -6.47 45.08
C GLY A 748 24.06 -5.50 44.37
N ASP A 749 23.14 -5.91 43.49
CA ASP A 749 22.80 -7.28 43.06
C ASP A 749 22.43 -7.29 41.55
N PRO A 750 21.30 -7.78 40.96
CA PRO A 750 21.33 -8.26 39.57
C PRO A 750 20.57 -7.36 38.57
N GLY A 751 21.07 -7.26 37.32
CA GLY A 751 20.27 -6.63 36.24
C GLY A 751 20.98 -6.11 34.98
N SER A 752 22.27 -6.37 34.74
CA SER A 752 22.93 -5.97 33.48
C SER A 752 24.15 -6.82 33.16
N GLN A 753 24.14 -7.49 32.00
CA GLN A 753 25.27 -8.17 31.35
C GLN A 753 24.93 -8.34 29.85
N ASN A 754 25.82 -8.12 28.87
CA ASN A 754 27.17 -7.54 28.92
C ASN A 754 27.37 -6.57 27.75
N PHE A 755 28.06 -5.45 28.00
CA PHE A 755 28.89 -4.81 26.98
C PHE A 755 30.30 -5.39 27.12
N GLY A 756 30.89 -5.82 26.01
CA GLY A 756 32.32 -6.14 25.94
C GLY A 756 33.02 -5.03 25.15
N GLU A 757 33.95 -4.31 25.77
CA GLU A 757 34.79 -3.34 25.05
C GLU A 757 35.81 -4.11 24.19
N GLY A 758 35.59 -4.08 22.87
CA GLY A 758 36.46 -4.70 21.88
C GLY A 758 36.40 -3.90 20.58
N ASP A 759 37.20 -2.83 20.51
CA ASP A 759 37.46 -1.94 19.37
C ASP A 759 36.33 -1.88 18.31
N GLU A 760 35.21 -1.22 18.63
CA GLU A 760 34.12 -1.02 17.67
C GLU A 760 34.54 -0.06 16.55
N THR A 761 35.20 -0.60 15.52
CA THR A 761 35.24 0.05 14.21
C THR A 761 33.82 0.16 13.69
N LEU A 762 33.20 1.34 13.90
CA LEU A 762 31.80 1.67 13.63
C LEU A 762 31.35 1.12 12.26
N THR A 763 30.72 -0.05 12.29
CA THR A 763 30.46 -0.83 11.08
C THR A 763 29.26 -0.23 10.36
N ARG A 764 29.55 0.75 9.49
CA ARG A 764 28.57 1.51 8.68
C ARG A 764 27.45 0.62 8.16
N GLY A 765 26.21 1.07 8.30
CA GLY A 765 25.06 0.40 7.70
C GLY A 765 25.08 0.49 6.16
N PHE A 766 24.20 -0.27 5.50
CA PHE A 766 23.89 -0.01 4.10
C PHE A 766 22.99 1.23 3.99
N VAL A 767 23.03 1.93 2.84
CA VAL A 767 22.23 3.14 2.60
C VAL A 767 21.40 3.01 1.33
N VAL A 768 20.16 3.49 1.30
CA VAL A 768 19.40 3.58 0.04
C VAL A 768 19.72 4.91 -0.65
N LEU A 769 20.27 4.83 -1.87
CA LEU A 769 20.64 5.99 -2.68
C LEU A 769 19.38 6.77 -3.11
N ARG A 770 19.26 8.01 -2.63
CA ARG A 770 18.14 8.92 -2.93
C ARG A 770 18.56 10.23 -3.62
N SER A 771 19.84 10.39 -3.97
CA SER A 771 20.32 11.57 -4.71
C SER A 771 19.73 11.58 -6.13
N LYS A 772 18.95 12.61 -6.48
CA LYS A 772 18.26 12.66 -7.78
C LYS A 772 19.22 12.77 -8.96
N LYS A 773 20.35 13.46 -8.78
CA LYS A 773 21.41 13.60 -9.81
C LYS A 773 22.00 12.22 -10.15
N LEU A 774 22.43 11.48 -9.13
CA LEU A 774 23.05 10.16 -9.28
C LEU A 774 22.04 9.12 -9.79
N LEU A 775 20.81 9.11 -9.26
CA LEU A 775 19.77 8.21 -9.75
C LEU A 775 19.43 8.45 -11.23
N MET A 776 19.40 9.70 -11.70
CA MET A 776 19.18 10.03 -13.12
C MET A 776 20.34 9.55 -14.01
N GLN A 777 21.57 9.60 -13.52
CA GLN A 777 22.76 9.09 -14.21
C GLN A 777 22.74 7.57 -14.34
N VAL A 778 22.51 6.85 -13.23
CA VAL A 778 22.38 5.38 -13.28
C VAL A 778 21.16 4.96 -14.13
N ALA A 779 20.04 5.69 -14.06
CA ALA A 779 18.87 5.47 -14.92
C ALA A 779 19.21 5.60 -16.43
N ALA A 780 20.04 6.57 -16.81
CA ALA A 780 20.48 6.74 -18.20
C ALA A 780 21.34 5.56 -18.68
N TRP A 781 22.18 4.99 -17.82
CA TRP A 781 22.99 3.80 -18.11
C TRP A 781 22.18 2.49 -18.18
N CYS A 782 21.03 2.42 -17.49
CA CYS A 782 20.10 1.28 -17.59
C CYS A 782 19.35 1.17 -18.94
N TYR A 783 19.43 2.16 -19.83
CA TYR A 783 18.73 2.12 -21.12
C TYR A 783 19.62 1.62 -22.27
N PRO A 784 19.14 0.69 -23.13
CA PRO A 784 19.90 0.20 -24.27
C PRO A 784 20.07 1.26 -25.36
N THR A 785 21.25 1.25 -25.98
CA THR A 785 21.72 2.29 -26.92
C THR A 785 20.92 2.33 -28.23
N SER A 786 20.30 1.21 -28.62
CA SER A 786 19.44 1.10 -29.81
C SER A 786 18.07 1.81 -29.67
N GLY A 787 17.70 2.27 -28.47
CA GLY A 787 16.44 2.98 -28.21
C GLY A 787 16.48 4.45 -28.62
N LYS A 788 16.21 4.73 -29.92
CA LYS A 788 16.38 6.01 -30.66
C LYS A 788 15.87 7.35 -30.06
N ASP A 789 15.28 7.37 -28.86
CA ASP A 789 14.73 8.57 -28.23
C ASP A 789 15.14 8.75 -26.76
N ARG A 790 14.98 7.70 -25.92
CA ARG A 790 15.05 7.86 -24.45
C ARG A 790 16.47 8.13 -23.92
N ARG A 791 17.48 7.35 -24.36
CA ARG A 791 18.88 7.59 -23.93
C ARG A 791 19.36 8.98 -24.37
N ILE A 792 19.00 9.40 -25.59
CA ILE A 792 19.35 10.73 -26.14
C ILE A 792 18.69 11.86 -25.33
N ARG A 793 17.40 11.76 -24.99
CA ARG A 793 16.71 12.78 -24.16
C ARG A 793 17.19 12.86 -22.71
N LEU A 794 17.75 11.78 -22.15
CA LEU A 794 18.37 11.80 -20.82
C LEU A 794 19.77 12.42 -20.86
N ILE A 795 20.63 11.97 -21.79
CA ILE A 795 21.99 12.48 -21.94
C ILE A 795 21.99 13.98 -22.28
N SER A 796 21.16 14.41 -23.24
CA SER A 796 21.08 15.83 -23.65
C SER A 796 20.58 16.78 -22.56
N ARG A 797 19.79 16.29 -21.59
CA ARG A 797 19.33 17.09 -20.43
C ARG A 797 20.37 17.23 -19.32
N LEU A 798 21.43 16.41 -19.33
CA LEU A 798 22.37 16.26 -18.22
C LEU A 798 23.84 16.36 -18.64
N GLY A 799 24.14 16.53 -19.94
CA GLY A 799 25.50 16.65 -20.47
C GLY A 799 26.39 15.43 -20.19
N GLN A 800 25.81 14.23 -20.12
CA GLN A 800 26.49 13.11 -19.48
C GLN A 800 27.60 12.50 -20.34
N LYS A 801 28.73 12.24 -19.67
CA LYS A 801 29.80 11.36 -20.18
C LYS A 801 29.26 9.95 -20.41
N GLU A 802 29.94 9.21 -21.27
CA GLU A 802 29.75 7.76 -21.37
C GLU A 802 30.18 7.06 -20.08
N MET A 803 29.82 5.79 -19.93
CA MET A 803 30.00 5.03 -18.69
C MET A 803 31.42 4.45 -18.61
N THR A 804 32.42 5.32 -18.46
CA THR A 804 33.82 4.94 -18.21
C THR A 804 34.11 4.75 -16.73
N GLU A 805 35.22 4.09 -16.42
CA GLU A 805 35.60 3.70 -15.06
C GLU A 805 35.85 4.92 -14.17
N ASP A 806 36.51 5.97 -14.71
CA ASP A 806 36.69 7.28 -14.07
C ASP A 806 35.38 7.92 -13.59
N VAL A 807 34.25 7.55 -14.19
CA VAL A 807 32.93 8.14 -13.92
C VAL A 807 32.13 7.30 -12.92
N PHE A 808 32.36 5.97 -12.82
CA PHE A 808 31.64 5.11 -11.88
C PHE A 808 32.44 4.70 -10.65
N LEU A 809 33.77 4.53 -10.73
CA LEU A 809 34.62 4.18 -9.59
C LEU A 809 34.51 5.21 -8.44
N PRO A 810 34.53 6.55 -8.67
CA PRO A 810 34.33 7.51 -7.59
C PRO A 810 32.94 7.43 -6.93
N ILE A 811 31.92 6.97 -7.67
CA ILE A 811 30.57 6.75 -7.14
C ILE A 811 30.59 5.52 -6.23
N LEU A 812 31.27 4.43 -6.63
CA LEU A 812 31.41 3.22 -5.82
C LEU A 812 32.20 3.49 -4.54
N MET A 813 33.36 4.15 -4.63
CA MET A 813 34.18 4.51 -3.46
C MET A 813 33.45 5.43 -2.47
N ARG A 814 32.52 6.27 -2.95
CA ARG A 814 31.68 7.12 -2.09
C ARG A 814 30.45 6.39 -1.50
N TYR A 815 30.03 5.27 -2.10
CA TYR A 815 28.79 4.57 -1.79
C TYR A 815 28.92 3.02 -1.89
N PRO A 816 29.90 2.38 -1.23
CA PRO A 816 30.23 0.97 -1.47
C PRO A 816 29.09 0.02 -1.09
N ARG A 817 28.38 0.31 0.02
CA ARG A 817 27.20 -0.43 0.49
C ARG A 817 25.89 0.33 0.22
N ALA A 818 25.75 0.92 -0.96
CA ALA A 818 24.48 1.52 -1.38
C ALA A 818 23.53 0.54 -2.08
N LEU A 819 22.24 0.69 -1.80
CA LEU A 819 21.14 0.09 -2.54
C LEU A 819 20.49 1.11 -3.47
N VAL A 820 20.15 0.68 -4.69
CA VAL A 820 19.35 1.44 -5.66
C VAL A 820 17.97 0.81 -5.74
N TRP A 821 16.93 1.65 -5.66
CA TRP A 821 15.55 1.23 -5.86
C TRP A 821 15.25 1.06 -7.36
N VAL A 822 14.55 -0.02 -7.73
CA VAL A 822 14.33 -0.39 -9.14
C VAL A 822 12.90 -0.86 -9.40
N SER A 823 12.39 -0.51 -10.58
CA SER A 823 11.17 -1.08 -11.15
C SER A 823 11.53 -2.14 -12.19
N LEU A 824 10.87 -3.30 -12.11
CA LEU A 824 11.09 -4.45 -12.98
C LEU A 824 9.82 -4.77 -13.78
N SER A 825 9.93 -4.85 -15.10
CA SER A 825 8.84 -5.28 -16.00
C SER A 825 9.19 -6.63 -16.64
N LEU A 826 8.39 -7.68 -16.41
CA LEU A 826 8.62 -8.98 -17.04
C LEU A 826 8.40 -8.91 -18.56
N LEU A 827 9.39 -9.36 -19.34
CA LEU A 827 9.27 -9.39 -20.82
C LEU A 827 8.20 -10.36 -21.32
N ARG A 828 7.86 -11.36 -20.49
CA ARG A 828 7.01 -12.52 -20.82
C ARG A 828 6.05 -12.83 -19.69
N LYS A 829 5.12 -13.75 -19.96
CA LYS A 829 4.14 -14.22 -18.96
C LYS A 829 4.85 -14.80 -17.72
N GLY A 830 4.58 -14.18 -16.58
CA GLY A 830 5.00 -14.62 -15.26
C GLY A 830 4.27 -13.78 -14.21
N ASN A 831 4.41 -14.16 -12.94
CA ASN A 831 4.02 -13.34 -11.80
C ASN A 831 5.26 -13.19 -10.92
N PRO A 832 5.78 -11.98 -10.69
CA PRO A 832 6.78 -11.78 -9.65
C PRO A 832 6.11 -11.99 -8.28
N GLU A 833 6.89 -12.40 -7.29
CA GLU A 833 6.43 -12.69 -5.94
C GLU A 833 7.28 -11.91 -4.92
N LEU A 834 6.78 -11.82 -3.68
CA LEU A 834 7.52 -11.25 -2.55
C LEU A 834 8.85 -11.98 -2.34
N HIS A 835 9.92 -11.22 -2.09
CA HIS A 835 11.30 -11.69 -1.92
C HIS A 835 11.88 -12.44 -3.14
N ALA A 836 11.32 -12.24 -4.34
CA ALA A 836 11.92 -12.77 -5.56
C ALA A 836 13.32 -12.19 -5.79
N MET A 837 14.26 -13.07 -6.12
CA MET A 837 15.67 -12.78 -6.34
C MET A 837 15.89 -12.20 -7.73
N ILE A 838 16.62 -11.08 -7.79
CA ILE A 838 17.07 -10.42 -9.01
C ILE A 838 18.50 -10.90 -9.26
N CYS A 839 18.75 -11.54 -10.40
CA CYS A 839 20.03 -12.15 -10.74
C CYS A 839 20.59 -11.60 -12.06
N ILE A 840 21.91 -11.59 -12.18
CA ILE A 840 22.63 -11.25 -13.40
C ILE A 840 22.45 -12.39 -14.43
N PRO A 841 22.07 -12.11 -15.69
CA PRO A 841 22.08 -13.12 -16.76
C PRO A 841 23.51 -13.43 -17.20
N THR A 842 23.81 -14.68 -17.53
CA THR A 842 25.07 -15.03 -18.22
C THR A 842 25.01 -14.62 -19.69
N GLU A 843 26.16 -14.63 -20.38
CA GLU A 843 26.20 -14.40 -21.83
C GLU A 843 25.36 -15.45 -22.58
N ASP A 844 25.44 -16.73 -22.18
CA ASP A 844 24.56 -17.79 -22.69
C ASP A 844 23.08 -17.45 -22.56
N ASP A 845 22.65 -16.93 -21.40
CA ASP A 845 21.24 -16.56 -21.18
C ASP A 845 20.81 -15.46 -22.17
N LEU A 846 21.68 -14.48 -22.44
CA LEU A 846 21.45 -13.40 -23.42
C LEU A 846 21.52 -13.88 -24.89
N LEU A 847 22.41 -14.82 -25.21
CA LEU A 847 22.53 -15.44 -26.53
C LEU A 847 21.32 -16.31 -26.84
N HIS A 848 20.84 -17.11 -25.89
CA HIS A 848 19.62 -17.91 -26.04
C HIS A 848 18.38 -17.03 -26.24
N LEU A 849 18.24 -15.93 -25.49
CA LEU A 849 17.14 -14.95 -25.69
C LEU A 849 17.21 -14.23 -27.05
N SER A 850 18.43 -14.09 -27.61
CA SER A 850 18.63 -13.48 -28.92
C SER A 850 18.36 -14.45 -30.08
N LYS A 851 18.71 -15.74 -29.90
CA LYS A 851 18.42 -16.85 -30.84
C LYS A 851 16.93 -17.17 -30.88
N ASP A 852 16.31 -17.43 -29.71
CA ASP A 852 14.87 -17.66 -29.58
C ASP A 852 14.20 -16.56 -28.74
N LYS A 853 13.41 -15.73 -29.41
CA LYS A 853 12.58 -14.71 -28.75
C LYS A 853 11.49 -15.32 -27.85
N LEU A 854 11.13 -16.60 -28.01
CA LEU A 854 10.14 -17.31 -27.17
C LEU A 854 10.72 -17.77 -25.82
N PHE A 855 12.04 -17.87 -25.70
CA PHE A 855 12.76 -18.36 -24.52
C PHE A 855 12.29 -17.65 -23.24
N CYS A 856 11.95 -18.45 -22.23
CA CYS A 856 11.42 -17.94 -20.97
C CYS A 856 12.51 -17.60 -19.94
N GLY A 857 13.73 -18.11 -20.14
CA GLY A 857 14.82 -18.11 -19.16
C GLY A 857 15.20 -19.54 -18.73
N PRO A 858 16.39 -19.72 -18.12
CA PRO A 858 16.91 -21.01 -17.65
C PRO A 858 16.16 -21.53 -16.40
N GLN A 859 16.49 -22.75 -15.98
CA GLN A 859 16.11 -23.30 -14.67
C GLN A 859 17.35 -23.49 -13.79
N GLU A 860 17.20 -23.20 -12.51
CA GLU A 860 18.19 -23.47 -11.47
C GLU A 860 18.30 -24.99 -11.21
N PRO A 861 19.50 -25.58 -11.10
CA PRO A 861 19.68 -26.96 -10.63
C PRO A 861 19.17 -27.15 -9.20
N LYS A 862 18.90 -28.40 -8.81
CA LYS A 862 18.42 -28.73 -7.46
C LYS A 862 19.59 -28.83 -6.49
N HIS A 863 19.56 -27.99 -5.46
CA HIS A 863 20.56 -27.95 -4.40
C HIS A 863 20.44 -29.14 -3.43
N ARG A 864 21.56 -29.56 -2.84
CA ARG A 864 21.61 -30.70 -1.89
C ARG A 864 21.14 -30.26 -0.50
N ASP A 865 20.31 -31.09 0.14
CA ASP A 865 19.70 -30.83 1.44
C ASP A 865 20.49 -31.53 2.55
N ILE A 866 21.58 -30.89 2.98
CA ILE A 866 22.54 -31.42 3.97
C ILE A 866 21.86 -31.53 5.36
N PHE A 867 21.07 -30.51 5.73
CA PHE A 867 20.45 -30.37 7.04
C PHE A 867 19.35 -31.40 7.33
N LYS A 868 18.73 -32.01 6.30
CA LYS A 868 17.76 -33.11 6.50
C LYS A 868 18.32 -34.25 7.37
N HIS A 869 19.59 -34.60 7.21
CA HIS A 869 20.21 -35.67 8.00
C HIS A 869 20.51 -35.23 9.44
N ARG A 870 20.97 -33.98 9.66
CA ARG A 870 21.12 -33.40 11.01
C ARG A 870 19.77 -33.40 11.75
N LYS A 871 18.67 -32.96 11.12
CA LYS A 871 17.36 -32.97 11.79
C LYS A 871 16.83 -34.38 12.06
N LYS A 872 17.03 -35.37 11.16
CA LYS A 872 16.59 -36.75 11.45
C LYS A 872 17.27 -37.26 12.73
N LYS A 873 18.59 -37.10 12.84
CA LYS A 873 19.34 -37.45 14.06
C LYS A 873 18.89 -36.69 15.29
N LYS A 874 18.52 -35.41 15.18
CA LYS A 874 17.97 -34.65 16.32
C LYS A 874 16.63 -35.22 16.78
N MET A 875 15.71 -35.52 15.85
CA MET A 875 14.42 -36.15 16.19
C MET A 875 14.59 -37.57 16.76
N GLU A 876 15.55 -38.34 16.25
CA GLU A 876 15.87 -39.67 16.80
C GLU A 876 16.40 -39.55 18.25
N LYS A 877 17.26 -38.56 18.54
CA LYS A 877 17.71 -38.24 19.90
C LYS A 877 16.61 -37.68 20.81
N GLU A 878 15.71 -36.85 20.27
CA GLU A 878 14.56 -36.29 21.00
C GLU A 878 13.59 -37.43 21.37
N GLU A 879 13.29 -38.34 20.44
CA GLU A 879 12.51 -39.55 20.70
C GLU A 879 13.22 -40.51 21.67
N GLU A 880 14.55 -40.67 21.61
CA GLU A 880 15.31 -41.45 22.61
C GLU A 880 15.24 -40.82 24.01
N LYS A 881 15.39 -39.49 24.14
CA LYS A 881 15.26 -38.78 25.42
C LYS A 881 13.86 -38.88 26.02
N ASP A 882 12.82 -38.61 25.24
CA ASP A 882 11.42 -38.70 25.67
C ASP A 882 11.08 -40.10 26.21
N ASN A 883 11.66 -41.16 25.61
CA ASN A 883 11.49 -42.54 26.08
C ASN A 883 12.28 -42.84 27.37
N VAL A 884 13.45 -42.24 27.59
CA VAL A 884 14.23 -42.41 28.85
C VAL A 884 13.56 -41.65 29.99
N GLU A 885 13.17 -40.39 29.78
CA GLU A 885 12.45 -39.59 30.80
C GLU A 885 11.10 -40.24 31.17
N ALA A 886 10.45 -40.95 30.24
CA ALA A 886 9.24 -41.75 30.50
C ALA A 886 9.50 -43.10 31.21
N LEU A 887 10.75 -43.56 31.31
CA LEU A 887 11.16 -44.76 32.05
C LEU A 887 11.73 -44.43 33.44
N GLU A 888 12.30 -43.24 33.61
CA GLU A 888 12.95 -42.80 34.86
C GLU A 888 12.01 -42.07 35.83
N SER A 889 10.72 -41.90 35.49
CA SER A 889 9.73 -41.13 36.25
C SER A 889 9.35 -41.67 37.65
N ASP A 890 10.06 -42.67 38.17
CA ASP A 890 9.81 -43.36 39.45
C ASP A 890 10.98 -43.21 40.47
N SER A 891 11.89 -42.23 40.31
CA SER A 891 12.74 -41.76 41.43
C SER A 891 13.29 -40.33 41.25
N PRO A 892 13.54 -39.55 42.32
CA PRO A 892 14.12 -38.20 42.24
C PRO A 892 15.63 -38.14 42.54
N SER A 893 16.28 -37.05 42.08
CA SER A 893 17.73 -36.69 42.14
C SER A 893 18.57 -37.24 40.96
N VAL A 894 19.63 -36.58 40.47
CA VAL A 894 20.38 -35.38 40.94
C VAL A 894 20.42 -34.29 39.83
N LEU A 895 20.88 -33.07 40.16
CA LEU A 895 21.20 -32.00 39.20
C LEU A 895 22.49 -32.33 38.41
N ASP A 896 22.42 -32.37 37.09
CA ASP A 896 23.58 -32.25 36.19
C ASP A 896 23.65 -30.82 35.59
N GLU A 897 24.85 -30.36 35.26
CA GLU A 897 25.07 -29.00 34.75
C GLU A 897 24.67 -28.86 33.27
N GLU A 898 23.76 -27.92 32.97
CA GLU A 898 23.42 -27.56 31.59
C GLU A 898 24.58 -26.82 30.91
N THR A 899 25.41 -27.56 30.18
CA THR A 899 26.29 -26.95 29.17
C THR A 899 25.45 -26.21 28.14
N THR A 900 25.66 -24.90 27.99
CA THR A 900 24.87 -23.99 27.15
C THR A 900 25.18 -24.13 25.66
N GLU A 901 24.93 -25.33 25.09
CA GLU A 901 24.80 -25.47 23.63
C GLU A 901 23.57 -24.68 23.16
N GLU A 902 23.79 -23.67 22.31
CA GLU A 902 22.70 -22.86 21.75
C GLU A 902 21.73 -23.75 20.95
N HIS A 903 20.49 -23.86 21.44
CA HIS A 903 19.47 -24.76 20.88
C HIS A 903 18.97 -24.30 19.49
N GLU A 904 19.75 -24.54 18.43
CA GLU A 904 19.32 -24.28 17.04
C GLU A 904 17.98 -24.99 16.74
N ASP A 905 16.92 -24.19 16.53
CA ASP A 905 15.56 -24.65 16.22
C ASP A 905 15.45 -25.08 14.75
N LEU A 906 16.25 -26.07 14.33
CA LEU A 906 16.42 -26.48 12.93
C LEU A 906 15.08 -26.89 12.28
N ILE A 907 14.51 -26.01 11.45
CA ILE A 907 13.28 -26.25 10.71
C ILE A 907 13.60 -26.91 9.36
N LEU A 908 13.10 -28.13 9.14
CA LEU A 908 13.29 -28.88 7.90
C LEU A 908 12.96 -28.03 6.66
N GLY A 909 13.94 -27.82 5.77
CA GLY A 909 13.76 -27.08 4.51
C GLY A 909 13.92 -25.56 4.62
N LEU A 910 14.44 -25.04 5.74
CA LEU A 910 15.07 -23.73 5.88
C LEU A 910 16.56 -23.91 6.21
N TRP A 911 17.36 -22.87 5.97
CA TRP A 911 18.75 -22.80 6.38
C TRP A 911 18.85 -22.46 7.88
N PRO A 912 19.97 -22.76 8.55
CA PRO A 912 20.30 -22.15 9.85
C PRO A 912 20.54 -20.64 9.68
N ASP A 913 20.61 -19.92 10.81
CA ASP A 913 20.59 -18.45 10.82
C ASP A 913 21.89 -17.82 10.28
N THR A 914 23.02 -18.53 10.34
CA THR A 914 24.27 -18.12 9.66
C THR A 914 24.20 -18.39 8.15
N LEU A 915 23.97 -17.34 7.36
CA LEU A 915 23.89 -17.44 5.90
C LEU A 915 25.29 -17.49 5.23
N PRO A 916 25.51 -18.37 4.22
CA PRO A 916 26.71 -18.36 3.39
C PRO A 916 26.69 -17.19 2.38
N ASP A 917 27.67 -17.09 1.47
CA ASP A 917 27.69 -16.04 0.45
C ASP A 917 26.43 -16.02 -0.42
N VAL A 918 25.56 -15.05 -0.14
CA VAL A 918 24.28 -14.82 -0.79
C VAL A 918 24.43 -14.51 -2.28
N THR A 919 25.62 -14.05 -2.72
CA THR A 919 25.89 -13.67 -4.11
C THR A 919 26.34 -14.83 -5.00
N SER A 920 27.09 -15.82 -4.49
CA SER A 920 27.53 -17.02 -5.22
C SER A 920 26.65 -18.25 -5.03
N HIS A 921 25.79 -18.32 -4.01
CA HIS A 921 25.02 -19.52 -3.66
C HIS A 921 24.16 -20.10 -4.81
N CYS A 922 23.81 -19.31 -5.82
CA CYS A 922 22.99 -19.74 -6.96
C CYS A 922 23.79 -19.73 -8.26
N SER A 923 23.35 -20.52 -9.24
CA SER A 923 24.00 -20.65 -10.55
C SER A 923 23.99 -19.37 -11.40
N ARG A 924 23.34 -18.29 -10.94
CA ARG A 924 23.45 -16.93 -11.45
C ARG A 924 23.62 -15.97 -10.28
N THR A 925 24.60 -15.06 -10.37
CA THR A 925 24.97 -14.12 -9.31
C THR A 925 23.79 -13.25 -8.86
N LEU A 926 23.58 -13.15 -7.56
CA LEU A 926 22.50 -12.35 -6.98
C LEU A 926 22.83 -10.86 -6.95
N LEU A 927 21.94 -10.04 -7.52
CA LEU A 927 22.04 -8.59 -7.62
C LEU A 927 21.12 -7.87 -6.61
N GLY A 928 20.00 -8.47 -6.21
CA GLY A 928 19.02 -7.83 -5.33
C GLY A 928 17.74 -8.63 -5.10
N TYR A 929 16.74 -7.98 -4.48
CA TYR A 929 15.46 -8.59 -4.12
C TYR A 929 14.24 -7.69 -4.38
N VAL A 930 13.10 -8.32 -4.62
CA VAL A 930 11.79 -7.71 -4.81
C VAL A 930 11.03 -7.55 -3.47
N THR A 931 10.66 -6.32 -3.10
CA THR A 931 9.77 -6.05 -1.95
C THR A 931 8.29 -6.14 -2.33
N ARG A 932 7.94 -5.91 -3.60
CA ARG A 932 6.57 -6.06 -4.13
C ARG A 932 6.57 -6.63 -5.53
N GLY A 933 5.81 -7.69 -5.76
CA GLY A 933 5.55 -8.24 -7.09
C GLY A 933 4.12 -8.75 -7.22
N ASP A 934 3.47 -8.43 -8.35
CA ASP A 934 2.19 -9.01 -8.77
C ASP A 934 1.94 -8.75 -10.27
N PHE A 935 0.80 -9.23 -10.78
CA PHE A 935 0.34 -8.95 -12.13
C PHE A 935 -0.29 -7.55 -12.20
N SER A 936 0.33 -6.67 -12.98
CA SER A 936 -0.15 -5.31 -13.18
C SER A 936 -1.35 -5.28 -14.11
N LEU A 937 -2.53 -4.96 -13.55
CA LEU A 937 -3.71 -4.61 -14.36
C LEU A 937 -3.51 -3.33 -15.18
N ALA A 938 -2.45 -2.57 -14.93
CA ALA A 938 -2.05 -1.42 -15.72
C ALA A 938 -1.25 -1.86 -16.96
N VAL A 939 -0.11 -2.54 -16.82
CA VAL A 939 0.74 -2.89 -17.98
C VAL A 939 0.23 -4.13 -18.73
N GLY A 940 -0.40 -5.08 -18.04
CA GLY A 940 -0.82 -6.36 -18.61
C GLY A 940 0.25 -7.45 -18.54
N CYS A 941 1.36 -7.21 -17.84
CA CYS A 941 2.41 -8.16 -17.50
C CYS A 941 2.63 -8.22 -15.98
N GLY A 942 3.57 -9.05 -15.53
CA GLY A 942 4.07 -9.01 -14.17
C GLY A 942 5.01 -7.83 -13.95
N GLU A 943 4.75 -7.03 -12.92
CA GLU A 943 5.55 -5.85 -12.55
C GLU A 943 6.02 -6.01 -11.11
N ALA A 944 7.22 -5.52 -10.80
CA ALA A 944 7.76 -5.55 -9.45
C ALA A 944 8.54 -4.29 -9.09
N LEU A 945 8.60 -4.02 -7.79
CA LEU A 945 9.45 -3.02 -7.15
C LEU A 945 10.43 -3.74 -6.22
N GLY A 946 11.70 -3.34 -6.25
CA GLY A 946 12.75 -3.97 -5.45
C GLY A 946 13.97 -3.07 -5.26
N PHE A 947 15.01 -3.64 -4.66
CA PHE A 947 16.29 -2.97 -4.45
C PHE A 947 17.42 -3.88 -4.93
N VAL A 948 18.45 -3.27 -5.51
CA VAL A 948 19.68 -3.91 -6.00
C VAL A 948 20.90 -3.21 -5.42
N SER A 949 22.01 -3.92 -5.28
CA SER A 949 23.27 -3.28 -4.87
C SER A 949 23.82 -2.36 -5.97
N LEU A 950 24.31 -1.18 -5.61
CA LEU A 950 24.86 -0.20 -6.56
C LEU A 950 26.14 -0.73 -7.24
N THR A 951 27.03 -1.34 -6.46
CA THR A 951 28.24 -2.05 -6.92
C THR A 951 27.88 -3.13 -7.94
N GLY A 952 27.03 -4.08 -7.57
CA GLY A 952 26.58 -5.14 -8.48
C GLY A 952 25.83 -4.63 -9.72
N LEU A 953 25.08 -3.53 -9.61
CA LEU A 953 24.37 -2.92 -10.74
C LEU A 953 25.34 -2.29 -11.73
N LEU A 954 26.37 -1.58 -11.26
CA LEU A 954 27.37 -0.95 -12.12
C LEU A 954 28.30 -1.98 -12.76
N TYR A 955 28.72 -3.00 -12.00
CA TYR A 955 29.41 -4.19 -12.53
C TYR A 955 28.61 -4.86 -13.66
N MET A 956 27.32 -5.15 -13.43
CA MET A 956 26.44 -5.72 -14.44
C MET A 956 26.29 -4.80 -15.67
N LEU A 957 26.12 -3.50 -15.47
CA LEU A 957 25.98 -2.54 -16.57
C LEU A 957 27.29 -2.36 -17.35
N HIS A 958 28.46 -2.58 -16.75
CA HIS A 958 29.75 -2.62 -17.44
C HIS A 958 29.81 -3.82 -18.38
N GLY A 959 29.67 -5.05 -17.85
CA GLY A 959 29.75 -6.28 -18.65
C GLY A 959 28.60 -6.50 -19.65
N GLN A 960 27.47 -5.79 -19.53
CA GLN A 960 26.34 -5.98 -20.45
C GLN A 960 26.52 -5.29 -21.81
N PRO A 961 26.31 -6.01 -22.95
CA PRO A 961 26.38 -5.41 -24.27
C PRO A 961 25.32 -4.33 -24.50
N ALA A 962 25.65 -3.37 -25.37
CA ALA A 962 24.99 -2.07 -25.49
C ALA A 962 23.49 -2.11 -25.88
N ASP A 963 22.98 -3.22 -26.42
CA ASP A 963 21.56 -3.44 -26.73
C ASP A 963 20.79 -4.23 -25.64
N LYS A 964 21.51 -4.90 -24.72
CA LYS A 964 20.94 -5.69 -23.61
C LYS A 964 20.94 -4.96 -22.27
N LYS A 965 21.62 -3.80 -22.14
CA LYS A 965 21.72 -3.07 -20.86
C LYS A 965 20.36 -2.91 -20.19
N GLY A 966 20.30 -3.28 -18.91
CA GLY A 966 19.08 -3.28 -18.11
C GLY A 966 18.22 -4.54 -18.25
N LEU A 967 18.69 -5.61 -18.89
CA LEU A 967 18.06 -6.93 -18.80
C LEU A 967 18.57 -7.69 -17.56
N VAL A 968 17.64 -8.24 -16.78
CA VAL A 968 17.94 -9.04 -15.58
C VAL A 968 17.11 -10.31 -15.55
N LEU A 969 17.54 -11.32 -14.78
CA LEU A 969 16.73 -12.49 -14.48
C LEU A 969 16.02 -12.31 -13.12
N LEU A 970 14.80 -12.84 -13.01
CA LEU A 970 14.04 -12.91 -11.77
C LEU A 970 13.69 -14.37 -11.44
N ARG A 971 13.97 -14.82 -10.22
CA ARG A 971 13.57 -16.14 -9.69
C ARG A 971 12.71 -15.95 -8.45
N THR A 972 11.52 -16.55 -8.39
CA THR A 972 10.68 -16.48 -7.17
C THR A 972 11.14 -17.50 -6.13
N PRO A 973 10.98 -17.25 -4.81
CA PRO A 973 11.54 -18.11 -3.76
C PRO A 973 11.13 -19.58 -3.84
N ALA A 974 9.93 -19.83 -4.38
CA ALA A 974 9.31 -21.15 -4.50
C ALA A 974 9.48 -21.81 -5.88
N SER A 975 10.35 -21.29 -6.77
CA SER A 975 10.52 -21.79 -8.13
C SER A 975 11.98 -21.85 -8.58
N LEU A 976 12.32 -22.88 -9.37
CA LEU A 976 13.62 -22.98 -10.05
C LEU A 976 13.67 -22.13 -11.35
N GLN A 977 12.52 -21.67 -11.86
CA GLN A 977 12.44 -21.01 -13.17
C GLN A 977 12.83 -19.53 -13.09
N TYR A 978 13.96 -19.18 -13.71
CA TYR A 978 14.32 -17.79 -13.98
C TYR A 978 13.42 -17.21 -15.09
N ARG A 979 13.18 -15.89 -15.04
CA ARG A 979 12.39 -15.15 -16.04
C ARG A 979 13.06 -13.82 -16.37
N PHE A 980 13.16 -13.47 -17.65
CA PHE A 980 13.69 -12.16 -18.03
C PHE A 980 12.75 -11.01 -17.65
N ALA A 981 13.34 -10.04 -16.95
CA ALA A 981 12.76 -8.74 -16.66
C ALA A 981 13.62 -7.62 -17.27
N ARG A 982 13.00 -6.47 -17.49
CA ARG A 982 13.68 -5.21 -17.79
C ARG A 982 13.72 -4.36 -16.52
N LEU A 983 14.92 -4.00 -16.10
CA LEU A 983 15.20 -3.12 -14.97
C LEU A 983 15.16 -1.66 -15.45
N THR A 984 14.45 -0.81 -14.70
CA THR A 984 14.33 0.63 -14.95
C THR A 984 14.31 1.39 -13.63
N ILE A 985 14.92 2.57 -13.62
CA ILE A 985 14.88 3.52 -12.50
C ILE A 985 14.08 4.74 -12.98
N GLU A 986 12.97 5.06 -12.30
CA GLU A 986 12.06 6.16 -12.66
C GLU A 986 12.14 7.30 -11.62
N VAL A 987 12.95 8.32 -11.85
CA VAL A 987 13.25 9.42 -10.88
C VAL A 987 12.26 10.59 -10.94
#